data_AF-A0A498MJ50-F1
#
_entry.id   AF-A0A498MJ50-F1
#
_cell.length_a   1.000
_cell.length_b   1.000
_cell.length_c   1.000
_cell.angle_alpha   90.00
_cell.angle_beta   90.00
_cell.angle_gamma   90.00
#
_symmetry.space_group_name_H-M   'P 1'
#
loop_
_entity.id
_entity.type
_entity.pdbx_description
1 polymer ?
#
loop_
_entity_poly.entity_id
_entity_poly.type
_entity_poly.pdbx_seq_one_letter_code
_entity_poly.pdbx_strand_id
1 'polypeptide(L)'
;MTERCSLWSALSAAACCFYRGSFMQVQFSKEKYLLESPPEKLRKELEEELKLSSSDMRSHGWYHGHIPREASETLVLRSGDFLVRDSLSTVGDYVLTCRWQQEVIHCRISKVLVKSGQTKIQYMLEHESFDSVPTLVRHHAGTGRPVCPRTGAQLLCPVNRTLPLRYLEATFALAGGRPGSAHSPSTQRGAHIKRRSVTMTDGLTTEKIIPHSPSTVHHKDAMRNCAMSMDQIQEYRCPLSPVGETPLSPAYSSISRHRHGSGGRVLAVIPPSPVMRRSSDPHLSPSSSNNNLPCSDAPPSSHSTPAHGYPSEISEQGGSYCELRPGQAPIPPCKSYVERLKVEEGQSPGSGAPDGMETFMLPLVETSSSFKPGKYQSTLLPAENKPLEMSVLKRVKELLAEVDPKTAAKHITKADCTVARILGVTKEMQRMMGVSSGLELLTLPHGHQLRLDLLERFYTMSIMMAVDLLGCTGSTEERAALLHKTIQLAAELKSNMGNMYGFAAVMRALELPQISRLEQTWITLRQRHTEGAILYEKKLKPFLKAMNDGKETCILSNTSFPHVVPVLSLLERGVAAGEALESWESVESGVDVVMSHLEAARTIAHHGGLYRTNAESKLQDFQERKEVLEIFCTEFQMRLLWGSRGSEGSQAERYEKFDKVLTALSHKLESPVRHRDMKQLLAWIRGNMLKERPELFMQGDTVAATDHNIDNTTEILREWLTVMQTQYHYVEWRPLDKPTSYVGELGPKHWTNGRYEYVMKLKQAALNFAKKRWADYILYSDTDNILTNPDTLHLLMAENKSVIAPMLDSQSAYSNYWCGITPQGYYRRTAEYFPTKQRQRLGCYPMPMVHSTILLDLRKAGTKKVSFHPPHKDYSWPFDDIIVFAFSCRISEVQMYLCNKVRYGYLNVPAKPHQTVEDDRINFIHLYLESLIHGPPMYLSRHVHVPPKQSDLMGFDEIYLINLRRRQDRRDRMLWSLYELEIDAKVVDAIDGAALNSSEVKILGVDLLPGYYDPFSGRTLTKGEVGCFLSHYYIWKEMVDMQLDKALIFEDDVRFQANFKRRLMRLMEEVEQVELDWDIIYLGRKKVNLEEEVAVENVRNLVYADYSYWTLSYAISLQGAQKLLNAEPISKMLPVDEFLPIMYDKHPNEDYKSHFPNRNLMAYSTHPLLVQPCHYAGDPEWVSDTETSTLWDDDNVRTDWRGSHKTLKGYQPPAGLQSATYKDEL
;
A
#
# COMPACT_ATOMS: atom_id res chain seq x y z
N MET A 1 -8.07 7.43 17.01
CA MET A 1 -8.90 7.74 15.83
C MET A 1 -8.95 9.25 15.60
N THR A 2 -8.58 9.69 14.40
CA THR A 2 -8.83 11.04 13.84
C THR A 2 -9.01 10.93 12.32
N GLU A 3 -9.59 11.98 11.74
CA GLU A 3 -10.11 12.09 10.37
C GLU A 3 -11.27 11.14 10.05
N ARG A 4 -12.11 11.49 9.07
CA ARG A 4 -13.03 10.51 8.50
C ARG A 4 -12.18 9.44 7.83
N CYS A 5 -12.37 8.20 8.26
CA CYS A 5 -11.76 7.05 7.62
C CYS A 5 -12.30 6.92 6.19
N SER A 6 -11.44 6.41 5.32
CA SER A 6 -11.86 5.72 4.11
C SER A 6 -11.83 4.21 4.34
N LEU A 7 -12.37 3.46 3.39
CA LEU A 7 -12.17 2.01 3.22
C LEU A 7 -10.72 1.58 3.52
N TRP A 8 -9.74 2.34 3.00
CA TRP A 8 -8.30 2.10 3.13
C TRP A 8 -7.73 2.51 4.49
N SER A 9 -8.32 3.50 5.17
CA SER A 9 -7.99 3.85 6.56
C SER A 9 -8.49 2.78 7.54
N ALA A 10 -9.68 2.22 7.30
CA ALA A 10 -10.22 1.11 8.07
C ALA A 10 -9.38 -0.18 7.87
N LEU A 11 -8.98 -0.47 6.63
CA LEU A 11 -8.02 -1.52 6.29
C LEU A 11 -6.64 -1.29 6.93
N SER A 12 -6.17 -0.04 7.01
CA SER A 12 -4.91 0.31 7.69
C SER A 12 -5.01 0.09 9.19
N ALA A 13 -6.12 0.45 9.83
CA ALA A 13 -6.37 0.14 11.24
C ALA A 13 -6.39 -1.38 11.49
N ALA A 14 -6.96 -2.15 10.57
CA ALA A 14 -6.95 -3.62 10.59
C ALA A 14 -5.54 -4.21 10.36
N ALA A 15 -4.70 -3.57 9.52
CA ALA A 15 -3.32 -4.00 9.23
C ALA A 15 -2.32 -3.64 10.35
N CYS A 16 -2.45 -2.46 10.97
CA CYS A 16 -1.79 -2.09 12.23
C CYS A 16 -2.04 -3.11 13.36
N CYS A 17 -3.10 -3.91 13.21
CA CYS A 17 -3.49 -4.95 14.14
C CYS A 17 -3.09 -6.37 13.69
N PHE A 18 -2.19 -6.55 12.71
CA PHE A 18 -1.44 -7.80 12.58
C PHE A 18 -0.07 -7.68 11.89
N TYR A 19 0.97 -7.84 12.71
CA TYR A 19 1.99 -8.86 12.46
C TYR A 19 2.15 -9.74 13.72
N ARG A 20 2.88 -10.86 13.65
CA ARG A 20 2.91 -11.91 14.70
C ARG A 20 3.54 -11.43 16.02
N GLY A 21 2.80 -10.75 16.91
CA GLY A 21 3.42 -10.24 18.14
C GLY A 21 2.56 -9.52 19.19
N SER A 22 1.29 -9.88 19.37
CA SER A 22 0.40 -9.32 20.42
C SER A 22 -0.02 -7.86 20.23
N PHE A 23 -0.88 -7.37 21.14
CA PHE A 23 -1.79 -6.25 20.93
C PHE A 23 -1.56 -5.05 21.87
N MET A 24 -2.38 -4.02 21.65
CA MET A 24 -2.52 -2.86 22.51
C MET A 24 -2.66 -3.24 24.00
N GLN A 25 -1.86 -2.57 24.84
CA GLN A 25 -1.95 -2.48 26.31
C GLN A 25 -1.37 -3.63 27.17
N VAL A 26 -0.81 -3.25 28.36
CA VAL A 26 -0.49 -4.04 29.59
C VAL A 26 1.00 -4.32 29.97
N GLN A 27 1.36 -3.97 31.23
CA GLN A 27 2.40 -4.41 32.21
C GLN A 27 3.95 -4.55 31.98
N PHE A 28 4.68 -4.43 33.12
CA PHE A 28 6.14 -4.39 33.50
C PHE A 28 7.19 -5.31 32.79
N SER A 29 8.54 -5.23 32.99
CA SER A 29 9.50 -4.12 33.32
C SER A 29 10.99 -4.58 33.34
N LYS A 30 11.95 -3.69 32.96
CA LYS A 30 13.45 -3.77 33.14
C LYS A 30 14.16 -4.94 32.40
N GLU A 31 15.43 -4.90 31.95
CA GLU A 31 16.54 -3.92 31.78
C GLU A 31 17.58 -4.57 30.79
N LYS A 32 18.66 -3.99 30.20
CA LYS A 32 19.47 -2.76 30.39
C LYS A 32 19.99 -2.20 29.04
N TYR A 33 20.57 -1.00 29.12
CA TYR A 33 21.41 -0.20 28.20
C TYR A 33 22.51 -0.87 27.33
N LEU A 34 22.78 -0.28 26.15
CA LEU A 34 23.93 0.63 25.94
C LEU A 34 23.68 1.64 24.78
N LEU A 35 24.58 2.60 24.55
CA LEU A 35 24.38 3.82 23.74
C LEU A 35 25.64 4.18 22.94
N GLU A 36 25.48 4.84 21.78
CA GLU A 36 26.56 5.21 20.84
C GLU A 36 26.84 6.73 20.70
N SER A 37 27.76 7.06 19.78
CA SER A 37 28.69 8.20 19.82
C SER A 37 28.24 9.51 19.13
N PRO A 38 28.85 10.68 19.43
CA PRO A 38 28.47 11.98 18.88
C PRO A 38 29.11 12.33 17.51
N PRO A 39 28.59 13.35 16.77
CA PRO A 39 28.90 13.55 15.35
C PRO A 39 30.25 14.21 14.99
N GLU A 40 30.72 13.86 13.80
CA GLU A 40 32.09 14.09 13.31
C GLU A 40 32.53 15.57 13.17
N LYS A 41 31.61 16.50 12.90
CA LYS A 41 31.95 17.93 12.79
C LYS A 41 32.49 18.52 14.11
N LEU A 42 31.93 18.09 15.25
CA LEU A 42 32.40 18.49 16.58
C LEU A 42 33.71 17.77 16.96
N ARG A 43 33.91 16.55 16.44
CA ARG A 43 35.17 15.79 16.54
C ARG A 43 36.32 16.57 15.88
N LYS A 44 36.11 17.12 14.69
CA LYS A 44 37.12 17.93 13.97
C LYS A 44 37.45 19.26 14.68
N GLU A 45 36.44 19.98 15.15
CA GLU A 45 36.66 21.23 15.89
C GLU A 45 37.41 20.99 17.22
N LEU A 46 37.14 19.87 17.91
CA LEU A 46 37.89 19.45 19.09
C LEU A 46 39.34 19.05 18.73
N GLU A 47 39.53 18.30 17.64
CA GLU A 47 40.87 17.97 17.16
C GLU A 47 41.71 19.22 16.85
N GLU A 48 41.09 20.31 16.38
CA GLU A 48 41.77 21.58 16.12
C GLU A 48 42.13 22.33 17.42
N GLU A 49 41.26 22.33 18.44
CA GLU A 49 41.60 22.84 19.78
C GLU A 49 42.75 22.07 20.45
N LEU A 50 42.77 20.74 20.32
CA LEU A 50 43.79 19.88 20.93
C LEU A 50 45.14 19.91 20.21
N LYS A 51 45.21 20.48 19.00
CA LYS A 51 46.46 20.72 18.23
C LYS A 51 47.15 22.03 18.59
N LEU A 52 46.61 22.83 19.51
CA LEU A 52 47.24 24.04 20.04
C LEU A 52 48.50 23.72 20.88
N SER A 53 49.35 24.73 21.12
CA SER A 53 50.58 24.56 21.88
C SER A 53 50.32 24.14 23.33
N SER A 54 51.20 23.31 23.91
CA SER A 54 51.03 22.76 25.26
C SER A 54 51.05 23.78 26.41
N SER A 55 51.36 25.06 26.10
CA SER A 55 51.23 26.21 26.99
C SER A 55 49.84 26.85 26.99
N ASP A 56 49.02 26.61 25.96
CA ASP A 56 47.61 27.01 25.91
C ASP A 56 46.75 25.98 26.65
N MET A 57 45.90 26.44 27.57
CA MET A 57 45.00 25.57 28.34
C MET A 57 44.06 24.75 27.44
N ARG A 58 43.72 25.28 26.26
CA ARG A 58 42.79 24.66 25.30
C ARG A 58 43.36 23.39 24.65
N SER A 59 44.69 23.26 24.58
CA SER A 59 45.37 22.04 24.10
C SER A 59 45.14 20.82 25.01
N HIS A 60 44.76 21.04 26.27
CA HIS A 60 44.63 19.97 27.26
C HIS A 60 43.21 19.41 27.31
N GLY A 61 43.04 18.12 27.02
CA GLY A 61 41.72 17.47 27.03
C GLY A 61 41.00 17.52 28.38
N TRP A 62 41.75 17.48 29.49
CA TRP A 62 41.22 17.57 30.86
C TRP A 62 40.73 18.96 31.27
N TYR A 63 40.91 19.98 30.42
CA TYR A 63 40.35 21.31 30.61
C TYR A 63 38.99 21.41 29.91
N HIS A 64 37.95 21.80 30.65
CA HIS A 64 36.56 21.89 30.16
C HIS A 64 36.04 23.33 30.03
N GLY A 65 36.83 24.33 30.43
CA GLY A 65 36.43 25.74 30.37
C GLY A 65 35.25 26.08 31.30
N HIS A 66 34.33 26.90 30.80
CA HIS A 66 33.31 27.59 31.59
C HIS A 66 32.06 26.74 31.89
N ILE A 67 32.26 25.53 32.43
CA ILE A 67 31.18 24.61 32.84
C ILE A 67 30.71 24.86 34.30
N PRO A 68 29.43 24.62 34.63
CA PRO A 68 28.91 24.65 36.00
C PRO A 68 29.57 23.65 36.95
N ARG A 69 29.43 23.89 38.26
CA ARG A 69 29.95 22.97 39.29
C ARG A 69 29.26 21.61 39.17
N GLU A 70 27.95 21.63 39.04
CA GLU A 70 27.04 20.50 38.94
C GLU A 70 27.37 19.65 37.70
N ALA A 71 27.75 20.30 36.60
CA ALA A 71 28.24 19.63 35.39
C ALA A 71 29.62 18.97 35.62
N SER A 72 30.53 19.61 36.37
CA SER A 72 31.80 18.95 36.72
C SER A 72 31.65 17.76 37.67
N GLU A 73 30.65 17.78 38.58
CA GLU A 73 30.38 16.67 39.50
C GLU A 73 29.82 15.42 38.79
N THR A 74 29.07 15.58 37.69
CA THR A 74 28.55 14.44 36.91
C THR A 74 29.58 13.83 35.96
N LEU A 75 30.67 14.54 35.66
CA LEU A 75 31.74 14.07 34.77
C LEU A 75 32.83 13.26 35.48
N VAL A 76 33.04 13.46 36.80
CA VAL A 76 33.99 12.66 37.60
C VAL A 76 33.28 11.48 38.27
N LEU A 77 33.42 10.29 37.69
CA LEU A 77 32.60 9.12 38.06
C LEU A 77 33.28 8.17 39.05
N ARG A 78 34.60 7.98 38.95
CA ARG A 78 35.37 6.98 39.71
C ARG A 78 36.43 7.65 40.59
N SER A 79 36.87 6.97 41.65
CA SER A 79 37.95 7.49 42.50
C SER A 79 39.24 7.65 41.69
N GLY A 80 39.77 8.88 41.66
CA GLY A 80 40.93 9.29 40.86
C GLY A 80 40.60 9.98 39.54
N ASP A 81 39.34 10.01 39.10
CA ASP A 81 38.90 10.80 37.93
C ASP A 81 38.96 12.30 38.27
N PHE A 82 39.55 13.13 37.39
CA PHE A 82 39.66 14.58 37.57
C PHE A 82 39.52 15.40 36.28
N LEU A 83 39.13 16.67 36.41
CA LEU A 83 39.14 17.69 35.36
C LEU A 83 39.42 19.09 35.93
N VAL A 84 39.72 20.05 35.06
CA VAL A 84 39.84 21.48 35.42
C VAL A 84 38.84 22.31 34.62
N ARG A 85 38.22 23.29 35.29
CA ARG A 85 37.26 24.24 34.72
C ARG A 85 37.49 25.66 35.24
N ASP A 86 36.82 26.64 34.65
CA ASP A 86 36.86 28.03 35.13
C ASP A 86 36.11 28.21 36.46
N SER A 87 36.53 29.23 37.23
CA SER A 87 35.87 29.64 38.45
C SER A 87 34.74 30.65 38.18
N LEU A 88 33.51 30.15 38.10
CA LEU A 88 32.31 30.98 37.89
C LEU A 88 32.10 32.10 38.93
N SER A 89 32.76 32.01 40.08
CA SER A 89 32.68 33.01 41.16
C SER A 89 33.88 33.97 41.22
N THR A 90 34.93 33.76 40.41
CA THR A 90 36.17 34.55 40.48
C THR A 90 36.87 34.52 39.13
N VAL A 91 36.66 35.56 38.31
CA VAL A 91 37.15 35.62 36.93
C VAL A 91 38.69 35.54 36.88
N GLY A 92 39.20 34.49 36.24
CA GLY A 92 40.65 34.24 36.09
C GLY A 92 41.26 33.27 37.11
N ASP A 93 40.49 32.81 38.09
CA ASP A 93 40.79 31.62 38.90
C ASP A 93 40.24 30.35 38.22
N TYR A 94 40.83 29.20 38.55
CA TYR A 94 40.36 27.89 38.06
C TYR A 94 39.86 27.02 39.22
N VAL A 95 39.07 25.99 38.91
CA VAL A 95 38.67 24.95 39.86
C VAL A 95 39.04 23.59 39.29
N LEU A 96 39.94 22.89 39.98
CA LEU A 96 40.14 21.47 39.77
C LEU A 96 39.03 20.71 40.48
N THR A 97 38.37 19.81 39.77
CA THR A 97 37.33 18.92 40.30
C THR A 97 37.81 17.49 40.16
N CYS A 98 37.83 16.74 41.26
CA CYS A 98 38.21 15.33 41.27
C CYS A 98 37.27 14.52 42.16
N ARG A 99 37.15 13.21 41.92
CA ARG A 99 36.42 12.30 42.82
C ARG A 99 37.40 11.44 43.59
N TRP A 100 37.21 11.29 44.90
CA TRP A 100 38.02 10.42 45.75
C TRP A 100 37.16 9.75 46.81
N GLN A 101 37.32 8.44 47.00
CA GLN A 101 36.56 7.66 48.01
C GLN A 101 35.04 7.93 47.98
N GLN A 102 34.48 7.95 46.76
CA GLN A 102 33.09 8.27 46.40
C GLN A 102 32.66 9.75 46.54
N GLU A 103 33.33 10.58 47.33
CA GLU A 103 33.07 12.03 47.41
C GLU A 103 33.66 12.83 46.24
N VAL A 104 33.05 13.96 45.88
CA VAL A 104 33.57 14.89 44.86
C VAL A 104 34.15 16.12 45.54
N ILE A 105 35.39 16.47 45.17
CA ILE A 105 36.24 17.44 45.82
C ILE A 105 36.62 18.52 44.80
N HIS A 106 36.40 19.78 45.17
CA HIS A 106 36.70 20.95 44.34
C HIS A 106 37.81 21.78 44.99
N CYS A 107 38.98 21.80 44.38
CA CYS A 107 40.12 22.59 44.82
C CYS A 107 40.23 23.85 43.94
N ARG A 108 40.12 25.04 44.55
CA ARG A 108 40.32 26.30 43.82
C ARG A 108 41.81 26.53 43.60
N ILE A 109 42.18 26.81 42.35
CA ILE A 109 43.52 27.21 41.95
C ILE A 109 43.48 28.72 41.74
N SER A 110 44.08 29.48 42.67
CA SER A 110 44.01 30.94 42.64
C SER A 110 45.20 31.59 41.95
N LYS A 111 44.93 32.61 41.14
CA LYS A 111 45.92 33.32 40.31
C LYS A 111 46.49 34.53 41.05
N VAL A 112 47.76 34.48 41.41
CA VAL A 112 48.44 35.49 42.25
C VAL A 112 49.57 36.17 41.48
N LEU A 113 49.71 37.49 41.62
CA LEU A 113 50.90 38.21 41.17
C LEU A 113 51.94 38.26 42.30
N VAL A 114 53.11 37.68 42.06
CA VAL A 114 54.28 37.79 42.95
C VAL A 114 55.19 38.92 42.44
N LYS A 115 55.61 39.81 43.34
CA LYS A 115 56.55 40.90 43.06
C LYS A 115 57.94 40.54 43.58
N SER A 116 58.80 40.05 42.70
CA SER A 116 60.18 39.67 43.01
C SER A 116 61.10 40.11 41.88
N GLY A 117 61.51 41.39 41.89
CA GLY A 117 62.25 42.06 40.80
C GLY A 117 61.40 42.38 39.58
N GLN A 118 60.65 41.40 39.08
CA GLN A 118 59.60 41.56 38.06
C GLN A 118 58.26 41.05 38.61
N THR A 119 57.14 41.51 38.06
CA THR A 119 55.80 40.98 38.35
C THR A 119 55.56 39.69 37.59
N LYS A 120 55.62 38.56 38.28
CA LYS A 120 55.33 37.23 37.72
C LYS A 120 53.97 36.74 38.18
N ILE A 121 53.22 36.07 37.30
CA ILE A 121 51.98 35.37 37.66
C ILE A 121 52.35 33.96 38.14
N GLN A 122 51.77 33.54 39.26
CA GLN A 122 51.78 32.15 39.71
C GLN A 122 50.37 31.67 40.05
N TYR A 123 50.15 30.37 39.93
CA TYR A 123 48.91 29.69 40.28
C TYR A 123 49.14 28.92 41.57
N MET A 124 48.40 29.25 42.63
CA MET A 124 48.52 28.62 43.93
C MET A 124 47.40 27.60 44.15
N LEU A 125 47.77 26.45 44.71
CA LEU A 125 46.86 25.40 45.16
C LEU A 125 47.23 25.07 46.62
N GLU A 126 46.30 25.37 47.53
CA GLU A 126 46.53 25.40 48.98
C GLU A 126 47.79 26.19 49.38
N HIS A 127 48.94 25.53 49.46
CA HIS A 127 50.23 26.10 49.90
C HIS A 127 51.37 25.97 48.88
N GLU A 128 51.18 25.27 47.75
CA GLU A 128 52.19 25.14 46.69
C GLU A 128 51.89 26.12 45.53
N SER A 129 52.92 26.78 44.98
CA SER A 129 52.78 27.71 43.85
C SER A 129 53.48 27.20 42.58
N PHE A 130 52.81 27.39 41.44
CA PHE A 130 53.23 26.86 40.15
C PHE A 130 53.18 27.94 39.07
N ASP A 131 54.10 27.90 38.11
CA ASP A 131 54.15 28.87 37.01
C ASP A 131 53.01 28.69 35.98
N SER A 132 52.38 27.52 35.92
CA SER A 132 51.18 27.27 35.09
C SER A 132 50.32 26.14 35.64
N VAL A 133 49.02 26.17 35.32
CA VAL A 133 48.07 25.11 35.69
C VAL A 133 48.43 23.74 35.07
N PRO A 134 48.88 23.63 33.81
CA PRO A 134 49.42 22.36 33.28
C PRO A 134 50.66 21.85 34.04
N THR A 135 51.49 22.73 34.61
CA THR A 135 52.63 22.31 35.45
C THR A 135 52.18 21.80 36.82
N LEU A 136 51.19 22.46 37.45
CA LEU A 136 50.52 21.98 38.66
C LEU A 136 49.91 20.58 38.45
N VAL A 137 49.09 20.40 37.41
CA VAL A 137 48.45 19.10 37.10
C VAL A 137 49.50 18.02 36.87
N ARG A 138 50.57 18.33 36.11
CA ARG A 138 51.68 17.40 35.88
C ARG A 138 52.44 17.06 37.17
N HIS A 139 52.58 17.99 38.12
CA HIS A 139 53.23 17.72 39.40
C HIS A 139 52.43 16.72 40.23
N HIS A 140 51.15 16.99 40.51
CA HIS A 140 50.35 16.10 41.37
C HIS A 140 50.05 14.75 40.71
N ALA A 141 49.67 14.73 39.42
CA ALA A 141 49.42 13.46 38.71
C ALA A 141 50.71 12.66 38.45
N GLY A 142 51.85 13.32 38.26
CA GLY A 142 53.14 12.66 38.00
C GLY A 142 53.88 12.19 39.25
N THR A 143 53.62 12.78 40.43
CA THR A 143 54.26 12.40 41.70
C THR A 143 53.35 11.61 42.64
N GLY A 144 52.06 11.51 42.35
CA GLY A 144 51.06 10.90 43.24
C GLY A 144 50.77 11.70 44.51
N ARG A 145 51.32 12.91 44.65
CA ARG A 145 51.07 13.79 45.81
C ARG A 145 49.59 14.20 45.86
N PRO A 146 48.91 14.07 47.02
CA PRO A 146 47.52 14.45 47.13
C PRO A 146 47.33 15.96 46.92
N VAL A 147 46.27 16.32 46.21
CA VAL A 147 45.88 17.70 45.86
C VAL A 147 45.17 18.42 47.01
N CYS A 148 44.56 17.65 47.90
CA CYS A 148 44.09 18.12 49.21
C CYS A 148 44.61 17.16 50.30
N PRO A 149 45.54 17.58 51.16
CA PRO A 149 46.10 16.71 52.22
C PRO A 149 45.05 16.24 53.24
N ARG A 150 43.93 16.97 53.40
CA ARG A 150 42.87 16.62 54.35
C ARG A 150 42.03 15.41 53.93
N THR A 151 41.88 15.18 52.63
CA THR A 151 41.10 14.06 52.06
C THR A 151 41.97 13.01 51.39
N GLY A 152 43.28 13.28 51.23
CA GLY A 152 44.22 12.39 50.54
C GLY A 152 43.95 12.24 49.04
N ALA A 153 43.19 13.14 48.43
CA ALA A 153 42.72 13.01 47.06
C ALA A 153 43.85 13.12 46.02
N GLN A 154 44.01 12.10 45.17
CA GLN A 154 45.05 12.02 44.15
C GLN A 154 44.47 12.13 42.73
N LEU A 155 45.27 12.68 41.80
CA LEU A 155 44.93 12.77 40.38
C LEU A 155 45.44 11.52 39.66
N LEU A 156 44.56 10.62 39.25
CA LEU A 156 44.96 9.36 38.57
C LEU A 156 44.50 9.30 37.12
N CYS A 157 43.30 9.81 36.81
CA CYS A 157 42.65 9.67 35.51
C CYS A 157 42.11 11.02 35.00
N PRO A 158 42.71 11.64 33.97
CA PRO A 158 42.16 12.85 33.36
C PRO A 158 40.87 12.53 32.61
N VAL A 159 39.76 13.17 33.00
CA VAL A 159 38.49 13.13 32.26
C VAL A 159 38.59 14.12 31.10
N ASN A 160 38.91 13.61 29.92
CA ASN A 160 39.03 14.43 28.72
C ASN A 160 37.66 14.84 28.16
N ARG A 161 37.51 16.10 27.73
CA ARG A 161 36.31 16.57 27.02
C ARG A 161 36.18 15.90 25.65
N THR A 162 34.94 15.59 25.27
CA THR A 162 34.58 14.98 23.97
C THR A 162 33.95 15.98 22.98
N LEU A 163 33.89 17.26 23.36
CA LEU A 163 33.30 18.35 22.59
C LEU A 163 34.19 19.62 22.70
N PRO A 164 34.16 20.54 21.70
CA PRO A 164 34.93 21.78 21.73
C PRO A 164 34.55 22.70 22.91
N LEU A 165 35.50 23.48 23.41
CA LEU A 165 35.28 24.47 24.48
C LEU A 165 34.26 25.52 24.05
N ARG A 166 34.29 25.99 22.80
CA ARG A 166 33.29 26.93 22.27
C ARG A 166 31.87 26.35 22.34
N TYR A 167 31.71 25.05 22.14
CA TYR A 167 30.42 24.36 22.25
C TYR A 167 29.97 24.25 23.72
N LEU A 168 30.88 23.88 24.62
CA LEU A 168 30.60 23.81 26.06
C LEU A 168 30.22 25.20 26.63
N GLU A 169 31.01 26.23 26.33
CA GLU A 169 30.76 27.61 26.73
C GLU A 169 29.39 28.11 26.22
N ALA A 170 29.10 27.95 24.92
CA ALA A 170 27.80 28.34 24.36
C ALA A 170 26.62 27.56 24.96
N THR A 171 26.82 26.30 25.36
CA THR A 171 25.80 25.45 25.99
C THR A 171 25.45 25.94 27.40
N PHE A 172 26.42 26.41 28.17
CA PHE A 172 26.21 26.80 29.57
C PHE A 172 26.06 28.31 29.81
N ALA A 173 26.55 29.17 28.91
CA ALA A 173 26.44 30.64 29.04
C ALA A 173 24.99 31.14 29.05
N LEU A 174 24.06 30.44 28.38
CA LEU A 174 22.64 30.81 28.29
C LEU A 174 21.84 30.56 29.59
N ALA A 175 22.43 29.91 30.61
CA ALA A 175 21.73 29.58 31.86
C ALA A 175 21.78 30.67 32.95
N GLY A 176 22.62 31.70 32.78
CA GLY A 176 22.97 32.67 33.85
C GLY A 176 22.20 33.98 33.84
N GLY A 177 20.90 33.99 34.16
CA GLY A 177 20.14 35.25 34.26
C GLY A 177 18.86 35.19 35.10
N ARG A 178 18.75 36.08 36.10
CA ARG A 178 17.49 36.38 36.83
C ARG A 178 17.08 37.84 36.60
N PRO A 179 15.78 38.17 36.57
CA PRO A 179 15.31 39.51 36.20
C PRO A 179 15.44 40.51 37.36
N GLY A 180 15.74 41.78 37.04
CA GLY A 180 15.81 42.86 38.03
C GLY A 180 15.67 44.26 37.42
N SER A 181 14.64 44.99 37.87
CA SER A 181 14.33 46.42 37.66
C SER A 181 14.23 46.98 36.24
N ALA A 182 13.21 47.80 36.00
CA ALA A 182 13.12 48.69 34.85
C ALA A 182 13.92 49.99 35.09
N HIS A 183 14.35 50.66 34.02
CA HIS A 183 13.81 51.98 33.59
C HIS A 183 14.34 52.36 32.19
N SER A 184 13.57 53.18 31.48
CA SER A 184 13.79 53.64 30.09
C SER A 184 14.35 55.08 30.06
N PRO A 185 14.62 55.72 28.88
CA PRO A 185 15.05 55.24 27.56
C PRO A 185 16.25 56.06 26.97
N SER A 186 16.49 55.90 25.65
CA SER A 186 16.83 56.96 24.66
C SER A 186 18.21 56.93 23.95
N THR A 187 18.13 56.95 22.61
CA THR A 187 18.91 57.66 21.57
C THR A 187 20.30 58.25 21.88
N GLN A 188 21.31 58.24 20.98
CA GLN A 188 21.34 57.85 19.54
C GLN A 188 22.74 57.46 19.01
N ARG A 189 22.84 57.23 17.69
CA ARG A 189 24.02 56.75 16.92
C ARG A 189 25.18 57.76 16.77
N GLY A 190 26.37 57.26 16.42
CA GLY A 190 27.51 58.03 15.87
C GLY A 190 28.78 57.94 16.73
N ALA A 191 29.74 57.02 16.57
CA ALA A 191 30.39 56.45 15.38
C ALA A 191 31.18 57.49 14.55
N HIS A 192 32.52 57.56 14.71
CA HIS A 192 33.43 58.06 13.68
C HIS A 192 34.93 57.72 13.89
N ILE A 193 35.65 57.65 12.77
CA ILE A 193 37.10 57.88 12.56
C ILE A 193 38.10 56.82 13.08
N LYS A 194 38.54 55.96 12.15
CA LYS A 194 39.92 55.43 12.10
C LYS A 194 40.87 56.51 11.57
N ARG A 195 42.05 56.69 12.16
CA ARG A 195 43.26 57.40 11.64
C ARG A 195 44.43 56.99 12.55
N ARG A 196 45.71 56.90 12.15
CA ARG A 196 46.49 57.14 10.91
C ARG A 196 47.53 55.97 10.81
N SER A 197 48.33 55.81 9.76
CA SER A 197 48.58 56.57 8.52
C SER A 197 47.91 55.92 7.30
N VAL A 198 47.72 56.56 6.13
CA VAL A 198 48.40 57.73 5.51
C VAL A 198 47.42 58.92 5.24
N THR A 199 47.93 60.03 4.68
CA THR A 199 47.37 61.41 4.47
C THR A 199 46.00 61.52 3.76
N MET A 200 45.03 62.38 4.16
CA MET A 200 44.82 63.87 3.95
C MET A 200 44.32 64.22 2.52
N THR A 201 43.37 65.13 2.24
CA THR A 201 43.06 66.49 2.78
C THR A 201 41.53 66.82 3.00
N ASP A 202 41.12 68.11 2.97
CA ASP A 202 39.92 68.79 3.57
C ASP A 202 38.61 68.85 2.72
N GLY A 203 37.50 69.45 3.26
CA GLY A 203 36.38 69.95 2.41
C GLY A 203 34.94 70.19 2.97
N LEU A 204 34.72 71.25 3.78
CA LEU A 204 33.56 72.19 3.83
C LEU A 204 32.03 71.80 3.64
N THR A 205 31.22 72.23 4.65
CA THR A 205 29.94 73.03 4.60
C THR A 205 28.51 72.52 4.21
N THR A 206 27.56 72.91 5.09
CA THR A 206 26.16 73.46 4.88
C THR A 206 24.94 72.67 4.36
N GLU A 207 23.98 72.48 5.29
CA GLU A 207 22.56 72.96 5.28
C GLU A 207 21.45 72.51 4.28
N LYS A 208 20.29 72.20 4.92
CA LYS A 208 18.89 72.63 4.65
C LYS A 208 17.90 71.84 3.74
N ILE A 209 16.82 71.43 4.43
CA ILE A 209 15.37 71.55 4.07
C ILE A 209 14.64 70.40 3.34
N ILE A 210 13.93 69.61 4.18
CA ILE A 210 12.55 69.06 4.11
C ILE A 210 11.62 69.62 2.99
N PRO A 211 10.62 68.86 2.47
CA PRO A 211 9.41 68.54 3.24
C PRO A 211 8.65 67.19 3.03
N HIS A 212 8.12 66.68 4.15
CA HIS A 212 6.81 66.05 4.41
C HIS A 212 6.32 64.74 3.72
N SER A 213 6.11 63.70 4.56
CA SER A 213 4.81 63.17 5.08
C SER A 213 3.54 63.24 4.21
N PRO A 214 2.58 62.27 4.28
CA PRO A 214 2.17 61.42 5.44
C PRO A 214 2.32 59.89 5.17
N SER A 215 2.20 58.92 6.09
CA SER A 215 1.70 58.77 7.48
C SER A 215 0.33 58.06 7.69
N THR A 216 0.40 56.86 8.29
CA THR A 216 -0.36 56.39 9.47
C THR A 216 -1.84 55.92 9.41
N VAL A 217 -2.03 54.60 9.68
CA VAL A 217 -2.67 54.01 10.89
C VAL A 217 -4.21 53.74 10.97
N HIS A 218 -4.55 52.50 11.40
CA HIS A 218 -5.82 51.98 11.99
C HIS A 218 -7.10 52.08 11.13
N HIS A 219 -8.17 51.29 11.30
CA HIS A 219 -8.51 50.00 11.97
C HIS A 219 -9.80 49.50 11.22
N LYS A 220 -10.31 48.25 11.25
CA LYS A 220 -10.37 47.22 12.31
C LYS A 220 -10.93 45.89 11.73
N ASP A 221 -10.94 44.84 12.56
CA ASP A 221 -11.89 43.70 12.55
C ASP A 221 -12.09 42.87 11.26
N ALA A 222 -11.20 41.89 11.04
CA ALA A 222 -11.51 40.62 10.38
C ALA A 222 -10.89 39.48 11.22
N MET A 223 -11.68 38.45 11.61
CA MET A 223 -11.32 37.56 12.72
C MET A 223 -11.37 36.06 12.36
N ARG A 224 -10.32 35.34 12.77
CA ARG A 224 -10.20 33.87 12.91
C ARG A 224 -10.00 33.02 11.63
N ASN A 225 -9.51 31.81 11.89
CA ASN A 225 -9.36 30.63 11.02
C ASN A 225 -8.36 30.74 9.87
N CYS A 226 -7.10 30.37 10.15
CA CYS A 226 -6.13 29.86 9.16
C CYS A 226 -5.05 29.00 9.84
N ALA A 227 -5.36 27.71 10.05
CA ALA A 227 -4.31 26.69 10.07
C ALA A 227 -4.05 26.32 8.61
N MET A 228 -2.99 26.87 8.01
CA MET A 228 -2.74 26.79 6.57
C MET A 228 -1.71 25.70 6.24
N SER A 229 -2.02 24.93 5.20
CA SER A 229 -1.09 24.02 4.51
C SER A 229 0.13 24.79 4.02
N MET A 230 1.30 24.15 4.05
CA MET A 230 2.58 24.75 3.66
C MET A 230 2.78 24.84 2.14
N ASP A 231 1.72 24.63 1.35
CA ASP A 231 1.77 24.51 -0.12
C ASP A 231 1.13 25.73 -0.80
N GLN A 232 1.66 26.92 -0.50
CA GLN A 232 1.50 28.15 -1.30
C GLN A 232 2.46 29.25 -0.81
N ILE A 233 3.72 29.19 -1.24
CA ILE A 233 4.51 30.40 -1.51
C ILE A 233 4.50 30.56 -3.02
N GLN A 234 3.62 31.42 -3.53
CA GLN A 234 3.59 31.78 -4.94
C GLN A 234 4.50 32.99 -5.11
N GLU A 235 5.61 32.83 -5.83
CA GLU A 235 6.61 33.90 -5.98
C GLU A 235 6.06 35.06 -6.81
N TYR A 236 5.89 36.22 -6.18
CA TYR A 236 5.64 37.47 -6.89
C TYR A 236 6.95 38.03 -7.45
N ARG A 237 7.24 37.70 -8.72
CA ARG A 237 8.05 38.56 -9.60
C ARG A 237 7.16 39.07 -10.73
N CYS A 238 6.84 40.35 -10.72
CA CYS A 238 6.13 40.99 -11.83
C CYS A 238 7.02 41.06 -13.07
N PRO A 239 6.50 40.72 -14.27
CA PRO A 239 7.12 41.12 -15.52
C PRO A 239 7.12 42.65 -15.66
N LEU A 240 8.14 43.21 -16.32
CA LEU A 240 8.12 44.58 -16.82
C LEU A 240 7.56 44.58 -18.26
N SER A 241 6.35 45.09 -18.44
CA SER A 241 5.72 45.22 -19.76
C SER A 241 6.27 46.41 -20.56
N PRO A 242 6.41 46.28 -21.89
CA PRO A 242 6.39 47.41 -22.81
C PRO A 242 4.98 47.65 -23.40
N VAL A 243 4.51 48.90 -23.32
CA VAL A 243 3.68 49.64 -24.30
C VAL A 243 2.58 48.90 -25.09
N GLY A 244 1.30 49.27 -24.91
CA GLY A 244 0.20 48.81 -25.79
C GLY A 244 -1.23 49.23 -25.42
N GLU A 245 -1.61 50.47 -25.78
CA GLU A 245 -2.96 51.02 -26.07
C GLU A 245 -4.25 50.54 -25.33
N THR A 246 -4.88 51.50 -24.63
CA THR A 246 -6.31 51.58 -24.21
C THR A 246 -7.20 52.21 -25.30
N PRO A 247 -8.54 52.44 -25.16
CA PRO A 247 -9.56 52.07 -24.14
C PRO A 247 -10.82 51.36 -24.76
N LEU A 248 -11.94 51.01 -24.08
CA LEU A 248 -13.06 51.89 -23.63
C LEU A 248 -14.15 51.14 -22.80
N SER A 249 -14.24 51.45 -21.49
CA SER A 249 -15.31 52.23 -20.80
C SER A 249 -16.70 52.46 -21.44
N PRO A 250 -17.78 52.86 -20.67
CA PRO A 250 -17.97 52.90 -19.19
C PRO A 250 -19.41 52.60 -18.64
N ALA A 251 -19.61 52.90 -17.33
CA ALA A 251 -20.82 53.40 -16.61
C ALA A 251 -21.70 52.38 -15.81
N TYR A 252 -21.89 52.48 -14.48
CA TYR A 252 -22.55 53.50 -13.59
C TYR A 252 -24.11 53.46 -13.64
N SER A 253 -24.92 53.61 -12.57
CA SER A 253 -24.81 54.19 -11.21
C SER A 253 -26.00 53.68 -10.30
N SER A 254 -26.31 54.04 -9.03
CA SER A 254 -25.61 54.53 -7.81
C SER A 254 -26.64 54.82 -6.66
N ILE A 255 -26.21 55.33 -5.48
CA ILE A 255 -26.98 56.09 -4.44
C ILE A 255 -28.00 55.32 -3.53
N SER A 256 -28.30 55.66 -2.25
CA SER A 256 -27.50 56.18 -1.09
C SER A 256 -28.30 56.20 0.25
N ARG A 257 -27.61 56.18 1.42
CA ARG A 257 -28.01 56.70 2.78
C ARG A 257 -29.19 55.98 3.52
N HIS A 258 -29.52 56.17 4.82
CA HIS A 258 -29.09 57.12 5.91
C HIS A 258 -28.93 56.42 7.31
N ARG A 259 -28.75 57.17 8.41
CA ARG A 259 -28.44 56.71 9.81
C ARG A 259 -29.56 56.98 10.85
N HIS A 260 -29.60 56.23 11.96
CA HIS A 260 -29.47 56.67 13.39
C HIS A 260 -30.25 55.79 14.42
N GLY A 261 -29.87 55.82 15.72
CA GLY A 261 -30.70 55.38 16.87
C GLY A 261 -29.96 54.61 17.99
N SER A 262 -30.37 54.75 19.27
CA SER A 262 -29.70 54.08 20.41
C SER A 262 -30.51 54.00 21.73
N GLY A 263 -30.54 52.82 22.37
CA GLY A 263 -30.69 52.62 23.82
C GLY A 263 -32.12 52.48 24.42
N GLY A 264 -32.25 51.69 25.50
CA GLY A 264 -33.45 51.61 26.35
C GLY A 264 -33.82 50.21 26.89
N ARG A 265 -34.44 50.12 28.08
CA ARG A 265 -35.05 48.92 28.73
C ARG A 265 -36.28 49.35 29.55
N VAL A 266 -37.26 48.45 29.80
CA VAL A 266 -37.92 48.15 31.13
C VAL A 266 -39.31 47.45 31.02
N LEU A 267 -39.41 46.25 31.63
CA LEU A 267 -40.50 45.53 32.38
C LEU A 267 -42.04 45.59 32.08
N ALA A 268 -42.61 44.37 31.84
CA ALA A 268 -43.66 43.64 32.62
C ALA A 268 -45.21 43.76 32.36
N VAL A 269 -45.93 42.70 32.84
CA VAL A 269 -47.41 42.45 33.01
C VAL A 269 -48.17 41.95 31.73
N ILE A 270 -48.66 40.71 31.53
CA ILE A 270 -49.59 39.73 32.24
C ILE A 270 -51.09 39.90 31.80
N PRO A 271 -52.00 38.87 31.65
CA PRO A 271 -51.96 37.37 31.65
C PRO A 271 -52.60 36.75 30.33
N PRO A 272 -53.17 35.51 30.20
CA PRO A 272 -53.18 34.26 31.01
C PRO A 272 -52.79 32.95 30.25
N SER A 273 -52.92 31.78 30.90
CA SER A 273 -52.61 30.38 30.44
C SER A 273 -53.90 29.53 30.22
N PRO A 274 -53.99 28.15 30.30
CA PRO A 274 -53.00 27.03 30.37
C PRO A 274 -53.37 25.72 29.56
N VAL A 275 -52.73 24.56 29.89
CA VAL A 275 -53.16 23.12 29.73
C VAL A 275 -52.81 22.36 28.41
N MET A 276 -52.54 21.01 28.33
CA MET A 276 -51.79 20.00 29.15
C MET A 276 -51.79 18.57 28.47
N ARG A 277 -50.87 17.65 28.89
CA ARG A 277 -50.86 16.14 28.80
C ARG A 277 -50.08 15.43 27.66
N ARG A 278 -49.99 14.08 27.75
CA ARG A 278 -48.99 13.16 27.13
C ARG A 278 -49.62 11.88 26.52
N SER A 279 -48.92 11.30 25.51
CA SER A 279 -48.65 9.86 25.23
C SER A 279 -49.75 8.77 25.27
N SER A 280 -49.91 8.03 24.17
CA SER A 280 -49.83 6.54 24.11
C SER A 280 -50.02 5.97 22.68
N ASP A 281 -49.24 4.96 22.30
CA ASP A 281 -49.49 4.00 21.19
C ASP A 281 -50.49 2.89 21.65
N PRO A 282 -50.79 1.82 20.87
CA PRO A 282 -51.14 1.69 19.44
C PRO A 282 -52.50 0.93 19.25
N HIS A 283 -52.88 0.59 17.99
CA HIS A 283 -53.45 -0.72 17.52
C HIS A 283 -54.54 -0.67 16.43
N LEU A 284 -54.30 -1.41 15.34
CA LEU A 284 -55.19 -2.30 14.56
C LEU A 284 -56.49 -1.82 13.84
N SER A 285 -56.79 -2.60 12.79
CA SER A 285 -57.85 -2.59 11.76
C SER A 285 -59.32 -2.71 12.29
N PRO A 286 -60.42 -2.68 11.48
CA PRO A 286 -60.49 -2.85 10.00
C PRO A 286 -61.58 -2.10 9.17
N SER A 287 -61.50 -2.29 7.84
CA SER A 287 -62.59 -2.44 6.84
C SER A 287 -63.85 -1.51 6.80
N SER A 288 -63.80 -0.56 5.85
CA SER A 288 -64.79 -0.32 4.75
C SER A 288 -66.32 -0.31 4.97
N SER A 289 -66.92 0.86 4.69
CA SER A 289 -68.28 1.10 4.15
C SER A 289 -68.38 2.60 3.73
N ASN A 290 -69.32 3.17 2.94
CA ASN A 290 -70.35 2.78 1.96
C ASN A 290 -70.95 4.10 1.35
N ASN A 291 -71.65 4.24 0.21
CA ASN A 291 -72.15 3.37 -0.88
C ASN A 291 -72.47 4.25 -2.15
N ASN A 292 -73.12 3.65 -3.17
CA ASN A 292 -74.02 4.24 -4.19
C ASN A 292 -73.51 4.60 -5.61
N LEU A 293 -74.27 4.09 -6.59
CA LEU A 293 -74.36 4.34 -8.06
C LEU A 293 -75.71 5.08 -8.34
N PRO A 294 -76.20 5.37 -9.58
CA PRO A 294 -75.75 4.98 -10.95
C PRO A 294 -75.77 6.11 -12.04
N CYS A 295 -75.49 5.75 -13.32
CA CYS A 295 -75.92 6.25 -14.67
C CYS A 295 -76.30 7.76 -14.91
N SER A 296 -76.20 8.36 -16.12
CA SER A 296 -76.07 7.83 -17.50
C SER A 296 -75.62 8.90 -18.55
N ASP A 297 -75.26 8.45 -19.77
CA ASP A 297 -75.39 9.07 -21.12
C ASP A 297 -74.84 10.47 -21.54
N ALA A 298 -74.02 10.43 -22.60
CA ALA A 298 -74.01 11.27 -23.84
C ALA A 298 -73.44 12.74 -23.88
N PRO A 299 -73.02 13.26 -25.08
CA PRO A 299 -72.21 14.50 -25.26
C PRO A 299 -72.96 15.66 -25.97
N PRO A 300 -72.33 16.81 -26.33
CA PRO A 300 -71.66 16.94 -27.67
C PRO A 300 -70.50 17.98 -27.82
N SER A 301 -69.75 17.89 -28.94
CA SER A 301 -69.15 18.96 -29.81
C SER A 301 -68.44 20.23 -29.25
N SER A 302 -67.47 20.91 -29.90
CA SER A 302 -66.47 20.64 -30.98
C SER A 302 -65.81 21.99 -31.39
N HIS A 303 -64.54 22.07 -31.83
CA HIS A 303 -64.09 22.92 -32.98
C HIS A 303 -62.56 22.93 -33.28
N SER A 304 -62.25 23.08 -34.57
CA SER A 304 -61.03 23.69 -35.18
C SER A 304 -59.71 22.91 -35.35
N THR A 305 -59.52 22.49 -36.62
CA THR A 305 -58.31 22.04 -37.36
C THR A 305 -57.41 23.27 -37.78
N PRO A 306 -56.30 23.20 -38.59
CA PRO A 306 -56.06 22.31 -39.76
C PRO A 306 -54.62 21.82 -40.13
N ALA A 307 -54.61 20.73 -40.95
CA ALA A 307 -53.84 20.51 -42.21
C ALA A 307 -52.28 20.41 -42.24
N HIS A 308 -51.64 19.68 -43.17
CA HIS A 308 -52.05 18.62 -44.14
C HIS A 308 -50.79 17.88 -44.67
N GLY A 309 -50.85 16.59 -45.00
CA GLY A 309 -49.79 15.91 -45.82
C GLY A 309 -49.77 14.37 -45.79
N TYR A 310 -49.69 13.74 -46.97
CA TYR A 310 -49.59 12.30 -47.30
C TYR A 310 -48.90 12.21 -48.70
N PRO A 311 -48.49 11.04 -49.27
CA PRO A 311 -48.04 9.73 -48.74
C PRO A 311 -46.79 9.15 -49.49
N SER A 312 -46.52 7.84 -49.31
CA SER A 312 -46.00 6.85 -50.30
C SER A 312 -44.50 6.51 -50.51
N GLU A 313 -44.22 5.21 -50.31
CA GLU A 313 -43.60 4.22 -51.23
C GLU A 313 -42.07 4.15 -51.61
N ILE A 314 -41.54 2.91 -51.46
CA ILE A 314 -40.66 2.14 -52.39
C ILE A 314 -39.11 2.35 -52.41
N SER A 315 -38.41 1.21 -52.62
CA SER A 315 -37.02 1.00 -53.11
C SER A 315 -35.83 0.84 -52.14
N GLU A 316 -35.43 -0.42 -51.95
CA GLU A 316 -34.09 -1.04 -52.10
C GLU A 316 -32.73 -0.28 -52.02
N GLN A 317 -31.74 -1.03 -51.47
CA GLN A 317 -30.27 -1.03 -51.69
C GLN A 317 -29.37 0.11 -51.15
N GLY A 318 -28.27 -0.26 -50.46
CA GLY A 318 -26.97 0.41 -50.73
C GLY A 318 -26.06 0.99 -49.62
N GLY A 319 -25.69 0.24 -48.56
CA GLY A 319 -24.36 0.36 -47.92
C GLY A 319 -23.97 1.58 -47.04
N SER A 320 -22.69 1.59 -46.65
CA SER A 320 -21.91 2.61 -45.90
C SER A 320 -22.19 2.89 -44.40
N TYR A 321 -21.27 2.36 -43.57
CA TYR A 321 -20.55 2.99 -42.45
C TYR A 321 -21.01 4.36 -41.85
N CYS A 322 -21.21 4.35 -40.53
CA CYS A 322 -21.08 5.42 -39.53
C CYS A 322 -21.84 6.77 -39.67
N GLU A 323 -22.86 6.93 -38.83
CA GLU A 323 -22.96 8.11 -37.95
C GLU A 323 -23.74 7.76 -36.65
N LEU A 324 -23.23 8.14 -35.47
CA LEU A 324 -23.91 7.93 -34.18
C LEU A 324 -24.26 9.28 -33.53
N ARG A 325 -25.55 9.51 -33.31
CA ARG A 325 -26.06 10.55 -32.39
C ARG A 325 -27.01 9.91 -31.37
N PRO A 326 -27.07 10.43 -30.13
CA PRO A 326 -27.70 9.72 -29.01
C PRO A 326 -29.24 9.68 -29.12
N GLY A 327 -29.75 8.48 -29.41
CA GLY A 327 -31.17 8.13 -29.29
C GLY A 327 -31.55 7.73 -27.86
N GLN A 328 -32.85 7.78 -27.54
CA GLN A 328 -33.38 7.42 -26.23
C GLN A 328 -33.24 5.91 -25.93
N ALA A 329 -33.05 5.56 -24.66
CA ALA A 329 -32.98 4.17 -24.22
C ALA A 329 -34.32 3.43 -24.48
N PRO A 330 -34.30 2.19 -25.02
CA PRO A 330 -35.52 1.42 -25.28
C PRO A 330 -36.18 0.94 -23.98
N ILE A 331 -37.49 1.12 -23.89
CA ILE A 331 -38.31 0.56 -22.81
C ILE A 331 -38.37 -0.97 -22.99
N PRO A 332 -38.14 -1.79 -21.95
CA PRO A 332 -38.17 -3.25 -22.09
C PRO A 332 -39.57 -3.77 -22.42
N PRO A 333 -39.71 -4.80 -23.28
CA PRO A 333 -41.00 -5.29 -23.72
C PRO A 333 -41.72 -6.07 -22.61
N CYS A 334 -42.88 -5.57 -22.19
CA CYS A 334 -43.77 -6.23 -21.22
C CYS A 334 -44.47 -7.46 -21.82
N LYS A 335 -43.77 -8.62 -21.91
CA LYS A 335 -44.31 -10.01 -21.82
C LYS A 335 -43.23 -11.07 -22.03
N SER A 336 -43.35 -12.18 -21.32
CA SER A 336 -42.41 -13.32 -21.39
C SER A 336 -42.47 -14.06 -22.72
N TYR A 337 -41.35 -14.67 -23.12
CA TYR A 337 -41.30 -15.60 -24.26
C TYR A 337 -42.25 -16.80 -24.06
N VAL A 338 -42.42 -17.24 -22.80
CA VAL A 338 -43.31 -18.37 -22.43
C VAL A 338 -44.80 -18.03 -22.64
N GLU A 339 -45.19 -16.76 -22.54
CA GLU A 339 -46.58 -16.34 -22.79
C GLU A 339 -46.93 -16.34 -24.28
N ARG A 340 -45.95 -16.14 -25.17
CA ARG A 340 -46.14 -16.22 -26.63
C ARG A 340 -46.40 -17.64 -27.13
N LEU A 341 -45.97 -18.67 -26.39
CA LEU A 341 -46.14 -20.08 -26.75
C LEU A 341 -47.49 -20.68 -26.30
N LYS A 342 -48.36 -19.91 -25.61
CA LYS A 342 -49.64 -20.39 -25.06
C LYS A 342 -50.89 -19.93 -25.84
N VAL A 343 -50.74 -19.55 -27.10
CA VAL A 343 -51.80 -18.84 -27.87
C VAL A 343 -52.35 -19.64 -29.06
N GLU A 344 -51.82 -20.83 -29.36
CA GLU A 344 -52.28 -21.67 -30.50
C GLU A 344 -52.89 -23.04 -30.12
N GLU A 345 -53.46 -23.17 -28.90
CA GLU A 345 -54.47 -24.21 -28.62
C GLU A 345 -55.85 -23.56 -28.50
N GLY A 346 -56.65 -23.59 -29.57
CA GLY A 346 -57.87 -22.75 -29.62
C GLY A 346 -58.93 -23.00 -30.70
N GLN A 347 -58.94 -24.14 -31.42
CA GLN A 347 -60.02 -24.43 -32.39
C GLN A 347 -60.62 -25.84 -32.26
N SER A 348 -61.82 -25.86 -31.67
CA SER A 348 -62.98 -26.77 -31.91
C SER A 348 -62.76 -28.28 -32.19
N PRO A 349 -63.31 -29.20 -31.37
CA PRO A 349 -63.27 -30.64 -31.65
C PRO A 349 -64.27 -31.04 -32.77
N GLY A 350 -63.78 -31.71 -33.81
CA GLY A 350 -64.56 -32.28 -34.90
C GLY A 350 -64.35 -33.79 -35.05
N SER A 351 -65.39 -34.56 -34.78
CA SER A 351 -65.50 -36.04 -34.85
C SER A 351 -64.61 -36.79 -35.86
N GLY A 352 -63.83 -37.77 -35.37
CA GLY A 352 -63.21 -38.81 -36.22
C GLY A 352 -62.00 -39.51 -35.60
N ALA A 353 -62.21 -40.55 -34.80
CA ALA A 353 -61.13 -41.36 -34.24
C ALA A 353 -60.78 -42.58 -35.11
N PRO A 354 -59.49 -42.88 -35.29
CA PRO A 354 -58.97 -44.25 -35.30
C PRO A 354 -58.05 -44.50 -34.08
N ASP A 355 -57.94 -45.76 -33.66
CA ASP A 355 -57.16 -46.18 -32.48
C ASP A 355 -55.65 -45.88 -32.57
N GLY A 356 -55.03 -45.59 -31.41
CA GLY A 356 -53.57 -45.57 -31.25
C GLY A 356 -52.95 -44.37 -30.52
N MET A 357 -53.73 -43.42 -30.03
CA MET A 357 -53.20 -42.17 -29.44
C MET A 357 -52.66 -42.39 -28.00
N GLU A 358 -51.34 -42.46 -27.83
CA GLU A 358 -50.70 -42.45 -26.49
C GLU A 358 -51.17 -41.20 -25.71
N THR A 359 -51.65 -41.40 -24.48
CA THR A 359 -52.14 -40.29 -23.64
C THR A 359 -50.99 -39.35 -23.26
N PHE A 360 -51.11 -38.08 -23.63
CA PHE A 360 -50.12 -37.06 -23.28
C PHE A 360 -49.99 -36.93 -21.74
N MET A 361 -48.82 -37.27 -21.21
CA MET A 361 -48.49 -37.10 -19.80
C MET A 361 -47.66 -35.83 -19.61
N LEU A 362 -48.05 -35.00 -18.65
CA LEU A 362 -47.26 -33.83 -18.24
C LEU A 362 -45.91 -34.30 -17.64
N PRO A 363 -44.78 -33.65 -17.98
CA PRO A 363 -43.49 -33.94 -17.37
C PRO A 363 -43.52 -33.75 -15.85
N LEU A 364 -42.86 -34.65 -15.13
CA LEU A 364 -42.77 -34.63 -13.67
C LEU A 364 -41.66 -33.65 -13.23
N VAL A 365 -42.00 -32.75 -12.32
CA VAL A 365 -41.01 -31.90 -11.63
C VAL A 365 -40.47 -32.67 -10.43
N GLU A 366 -39.19 -32.99 -10.43
CA GLU A 366 -38.50 -33.65 -9.32
C GLU A 366 -38.17 -32.63 -8.22
N THR A 367 -38.48 -32.98 -6.96
CA THR A 367 -38.40 -32.07 -5.80
C THR A 367 -37.57 -32.63 -4.63
N SER A 368 -36.88 -33.76 -4.82
CA SER A 368 -35.93 -34.29 -3.85
C SER A 368 -34.83 -35.10 -4.53
N SER A 369 -33.59 -34.99 -4.05
CA SER A 369 -32.41 -35.63 -4.64
C SER A 369 -32.60 -37.12 -4.93
N SER A 370 -32.13 -37.60 -6.07
CA SER A 370 -32.13 -39.02 -6.41
C SER A 370 -31.28 -39.86 -5.44
N PHE A 371 -30.21 -39.27 -4.88
CA PHE A 371 -29.35 -39.92 -3.89
C PHE A 371 -30.06 -40.08 -2.54
N LYS A 372 -30.23 -41.32 -2.08
CA LYS A 372 -30.84 -41.65 -0.77
C LYS A 372 -29.84 -42.43 0.10
N PRO A 373 -28.76 -41.81 0.62
CA PRO A 373 -27.67 -42.52 1.29
C PRO A 373 -28.12 -43.34 2.52
N GLY A 374 -29.08 -42.87 3.32
CA GLY A 374 -29.63 -43.66 4.43
C GLY A 374 -30.37 -44.95 4.01
N LYS A 375 -30.81 -45.05 2.74
CA LYS A 375 -31.41 -46.25 2.14
C LYS A 375 -30.43 -47.07 1.29
N TYR A 376 -29.24 -46.53 1.00
CA TYR A 376 -28.24 -47.19 0.17
C TYR A 376 -27.64 -48.39 0.89
N GLN A 377 -27.74 -49.56 0.26
CA GLN A 377 -27.13 -50.81 0.71
C GLN A 377 -25.86 -51.07 -0.12
N SER A 378 -24.83 -51.62 0.52
CA SER A 378 -23.47 -51.72 0.00
C SER A 378 -22.89 -53.08 0.36
N THR A 379 -22.00 -53.60 -0.49
CA THR A 379 -21.20 -54.80 -0.18
C THR A 379 -19.95 -54.46 0.61
N LEU A 380 -19.48 -53.22 0.50
CA LEU A 380 -18.23 -52.72 1.08
C LEU A 380 -18.44 -51.85 2.35
N LEU A 381 -19.63 -51.26 2.56
CA LEU A 381 -20.00 -50.47 3.75
C LEU A 381 -21.07 -51.19 4.60
N PRO A 382 -20.91 -51.28 5.94
CA PRO A 382 -21.95 -51.81 6.81
C PRO A 382 -23.15 -50.86 6.97
N ALA A 383 -24.31 -51.42 7.34
CA ALA A 383 -25.58 -50.68 7.42
C ALA A 383 -25.56 -49.48 8.38
N GLU A 384 -24.81 -49.53 9.50
CA GLU A 384 -24.47 -48.37 10.34
C GLU A 384 -22.96 -48.12 10.34
N ASN A 385 -22.41 -47.72 9.18
CA ASN A 385 -20.99 -47.33 9.08
C ASN A 385 -20.70 -45.97 9.74
N LYS A 386 -19.46 -45.81 10.20
CA LYS A 386 -18.93 -44.53 10.73
C LYS A 386 -18.35 -43.64 9.61
N PRO A 387 -18.23 -42.32 9.84
CA PRO A 387 -17.48 -41.43 8.94
C PRO A 387 -16.02 -41.87 8.87
N LEU A 388 -15.45 -41.93 7.66
CA LEU A 388 -14.05 -42.30 7.39
C LEU A 388 -13.63 -43.62 8.06
N GLU A 389 -14.45 -44.66 7.93
CA GLU A 389 -14.21 -45.96 8.55
C GLU A 389 -12.96 -46.65 7.97
N MET A 390 -11.94 -46.82 8.81
CA MET A 390 -10.57 -47.18 8.38
C MET A 390 -10.46 -48.56 7.70
N SER A 391 -11.31 -49.51 8.10
CA SER A 391 -11.47 -50.82 7.45
C SER A 391 -11.88 -50.67 5.97
N VAL A 392 -12.88 -49.84 5.72
CA VAL A 392 -13.44 -49.59 4.40
C VAL A 392 -12.48 -48.73 3.58
N LEU A 393 -11.92 -47.66 4.15
CA LEU A 393 -10.90 -46.84 3.47
C LEU A 393 -9.69 -47.69 3.01
N LYS A 394 -9.25 -48.66 3.82
CA LYS A 394 -8.19 -49.60 3.43
C LYS A 394 -8.60 -50.47 2.24
N ARG A 395 -9.80 -51.07 2.26
CA ARG A 395 -10.30 -51.91 1.15
C ARG A 395 -10.54 -51.11 -0.14
N VAL A 396 -11.06 -49.88 -0.02
CA VAL A 396 -11.22 -48.94 -1.13
C VAL A 396 -9.86 -48.61 -1.75
N LYS A 397 -8.83 -48.34 -0.94
CA LYS A 397 -7.49 -48.05 -1.43
C LYS A 397 -6.82 -49.27 -2.09
N GLU A 398 -7.05 -50.48 -1.58
CA GLU A 398 -6.61 -51.73 -2.22
C GLU A 398 -7.24 -51.88 -3.62
N LEU A 399 -8.57 -51.74 -3.72
CA LEU A 399 -9.30 -51.79 -4.98
C LEU A 399 -8.85 -50.72 -5.98
N LEU A 400 -8.64 -49.48 -5.51
CA LEU A 400 -8.12 -48.39 -6.35
C LEU A 400 -6.64 -48.56 -6.70
N ALA A 401 -5.86 -49.33 -5.94
CA ALA A 401 -4.49 -49.70 -6.31
C ALA A 401 -4.47 -50.77 -7.42
N GLU A 402 -5.31 -51.80 -7.31
CA GLU A 402 -5.47 -52.92 -8.27
C GLU A 402 -5.97 -52.51 -9.67
N VAL A 403 -6.57 -51.31 -9.80
CA VAL A 403 -7.19 -50.82 -11.03
C VAL A 403 -6.31 -49.77 -11.72
N ASP A 404 -6.08 -49.89 -13.03
CA ASP A 404 -5.33 -48.91 -13.80
C ASP A 404 -6.14 -47.61 -14.09
N PRO A 405 -5.49 -46.47 -14.39
CA PRO A 405 -6.18 -45.20 -14.61
C PRO A 405 -7.26 -45.21 -15.72
N LYS A 406 -7.11 -46.02 -16.76
CA LYS A 406 -8.04 -46.12 -17.89
C LYS A 406 -9.28 -46.92 -17.51
N THR A 407 -9.09 -48.04 -16.79
CA THR A 407 -10.20 -48.81 -16.20
C THR A 407 -10.93 -48.00 -15.13
N ALA A 408 -10.24 -47.20 -14.31
CA ALA A 408 -10.87 -46.26 -13.38
C ALA A 408 -11.67 -45.18 -14.12
N ALA A 409 -11.12 -44.58 -15.18
CA ALA A 409 -11.82 -43.60 -16.01
C ALA A 409 -13.09 -44.17 -16.67
N LYS A 410 -13.09 -45.45 -17.08
CA LYS A 410 -14.31 -46.13 -17.56
C LYS A 410 -15.37 -46.30 -16.46
N HIS A 411 -14.99 -46.68 -15.23
CA HIS A 411 -15.96 -46.78 -14.11
C HIS A 411 -16.55 -45.40 -13.75
N ILE A 412 -15.71 -44.37 -13.63
CA ILE A 412 -16.15 -42.98 -13.37
C ILE A 412 -17.11 -42.51 -14.47
N THR A 413 -16.74 -42.67 -15.74
CA THR A 413 -17.57 -42.24 -16.88
C THR A 413 -18.90 -43.00 -16.93
N LYS A 414 -18.91 -44.31 -16.61
CA LYS A 414 -20.17 -45.07 -16.50
C LYS A 414 -21.08 -44.48 -15.42
N ALA A 415 -20.57 -44.24 -14.22
CA ALA A 415 -21.34 -43.67 -13.12
C ALA A 415 -21.83 -42.24 -13.42
N ASP A 416 -20.94 -41.38 -13.96
CA ASP A 416 -21.26 -40.00 -14.34
C ASP A 416 -22.37 -39.94 -15.41
N CYS A 417 -22.20 -40.68 -16.50
CA CYS A 417 -23.18 -40.72 -17.59
C CYS A 417 -24.51 -41.38 -17.19
N THR A 418 -24.54 -42.25 -16.18
CA THR A 418 -25.79 -42.77 -15.60
C THR A 418 -26.50 -41.70 -14.76
N VAL A 419 -25.79 -41.03 -13.84
CA VAL A 419 -26.36 -39.94 -13.01
C VAL A 419 -26.87 -38.78 -13.87
N ALA A 420 -26.11 -38.38 -14.89
CA ALA A 420 -26.48 -37.34 -15.84
C ALA A 420 -27.55 -37.77 -16.87
N ARG A 421 -28.09 -39.00 -16.77
CA ARG A 421 -29.11 -39.56 -17.67
C ARG A 421 -28.73 -39.43 -19.16
N ILE A 422 -27.45 -39.67 -19.43
CA ILE A 422 -26.90 -39.87 -20.77
C ILE A 422 -27.10 -41.35 -21.14
N LEU A 423 -26.69 -42.24 -20.24
CA LEU A 423 -26.86 -43.70 -20.32
C LEU A 423 -28.01 -44.19 -19.43
N GLY A 424 -28.54 -45.39 -19.71
CA GLY A 424 -29.50 -46.08 -18.83
C GLY A 424 -30.91 -45.49 -18.82
N VAL A 425 -31.23 -44.56 -19.72
CA VAL A 425 -32.53 -43.88 -19.77
C VAL A 425 -33.60 -44.82 -20.37
N THR A 426 -34.61 -45.18 -19.58
CA THR A 426 -35.76 -45.95 -20.08
C THR A 426 -36.77 -45.05 -20.81
N LYS A 427 -37.70 -45.65 -21.58
CA LYS A 427 -38.81 -44.90 -22.20
C LYS A 427 -39.68 -44.22 -21.13
N GLU A 428 -39.83 -44.86 -19.98
CA GLU A 428 -40.59 -44.36 -18.82
C GLU A 428 -39.88 -43.13 -18.23
N MET A 429 -38.55 -43.14 -18.14
CA MET A 429 -37.77 -41.95 -17.76
C MET A 429 -37.90 -40.83 -18.79
N GLN A 430 -37.88 -41.13 -20.09
CA GLN A 430 -38.09 -40.11 -21.13
C GLN A 430 -39.49 -39.47 -21.03
N ARG A 431 -40.55 -40.27 -20.85
CA ARG A 431 -41.92 -39.76 -20.60
C ARG A 431 -41.98 -38.89 -19.34
N MET A 432 -41.33 -39.28 -18.23
CA MET A 432 -41.31 -38.49 -16.99
C MET A 432 -40.54 -37.17 -17.13
N MET A 433 -39.40 -37.16 -17.82
CA MET A 433 -38.59 -35.94 -18.01
C MET A 433 -39.17 -34.98 -19.06
N GLY A 434 -39.96 -35.49 -20.00
CA GLY A 434 -40.45 -34.75 -21.17
C GLY A 434 -39.40 -34.51 -22.26
N VAL A 435 -38.21 -35.11 -22.12
CA VAL A 435 -37.03 -34.87 -22.97
C VAL A 435 -36.21 -36.15 -23.18
N SER A 436 -35.35 -36.13 -24.21
CA SER A 436 -34.63 -37.31 -24.70
C SER A 436 -33.39 -37.70 -23.89
N SER A 437 -32.81 -36.74 -23.16
CA SER A 437 -31.52 -36.83 -22.47
C SER A 437 -31.49 -35.94 -21.22
N GLY A 438 -30.73 -36.32 -20.18
CA GLY A 438 -30.52 -35.47 -19.01
C GLY A 438 -29.72 -34.20 -19.30
N LEU A 439 -28.91 -34.19 -20.36
CA LEU A 439 -28.20 -33.01 -20.86
C LEU A 439 -29.15 -31.96 -21.47
N GLU A 440 -30.32 -32.40 -21.93
CA GLU A 440 -31.42 -31.54 -22.36
C GLU A 440 -32.17 -31.03 -21.11
N LEU A 441 -32.55 -31.94 -20.21
CA LEU A 441 -33.26 -31.64 -18.97
C LEU A 441 -32.56 -30.58 -18.10
N LEU A 442 -31.24 -30.65 -17.93
CA LEU A 442 -30.50 -29.74 -17.06
C LEU A 442 -30.54 -28.27 -17.53
N THR A 443 -30.92 -28.00 -18.79
CA THR A 443 -31.15 -26.63 -19.29
C THR A 443 -32.55 -26.08 -18.99
N LEU A 444 -33.48 -26.94 -18.57
CA LEU A 444 -34.88 -26.58 -18.36
C LEU A 444 -35.17 -26.30 -16.88
N PRO A 445 -36.21 -25.52 -16.52
CA PRO A 445 -36.51 -25.17 -15.14
C PRO A 445 -36.72 -26.40 -14.23
N HIS A 446 -37.46 -27.40 -14.71
CA HIS A 446 -37.73 -28.65 -13.96
C HIS A 446 -36.52 -29.59 -13.87
N GLY A 447 -35.41 -29.29 -14.54
CA GLY A 447 -34.12 -29.96 -14.36
C GLY A 447 -33.36 -29.55 -13.09
N HIS A 448 -33.90 -28.63 -12.28
CA HIS A 448 -33.34 -28.16 -11.01
C HIS A 448 -32.76 -29.28 -10.14
N GLN A 449 -33.54 -30.33 -9.85
CA GLN A 449 -33.05 -31.42 -8.98
C GLN A 449 -31.89 -32.21 -9.60
N LEU A 450 -31.87 -32.37 -10.93
CA LEU A 450 -30.74 -32.99 -11.62
C LEU A 450 -29.48 -32.10 -11.57
N ARG A 451 -29.64 -30.77 -11.61
CA ARG A 451 -28.51 -29.84 -11.43
C ARG A 451 -27.94 -29.93 -10.01
N LEU A 452 -28.78 -29.95 -8.98
CA LEU A 452 -28.35 -30.13 -7.60
C LEU A 452 -27.67 -31.49 -7.36
N ASP A 453 -28.18 -32.57 -7.96
CA ASP A 453 -27.57 -33.90 -7.86
C ASP A 453 -26.20 -33.96 -8.57
N LEU A 454 -26.06 -33.29 -9.72
CA LEU A 454 -24.76 -33.18 -10.40
C LEU A 454 -23.77 -32.31 -9.61
N LEU A 455 -24.21 -31.26 -8.92
CA LEU A 455 -23.34 -30.49 -8.02
C LEU A 455 -22.92 -31.30 -6.80
N GLU A 456 -23.86 -32.00 -6.13
CA GLU A 456 -23.57 -32.89 -4.99
C GLU A 456 -22.54 -33.96 -5.37
N ARG A 457 -22.71 -34.57 -6.54
CA ARG A 457 -21.76 -35.57 -7.06
C ARG A 457 -20.40 -34.95 -7.38
N PHE A 458 -20.35 -33.77 -8.01
CA PHE A 458 -19.11 -33.10 -8.39
C PHE A 458 -18.23 -32.78 -7.17
N TYR A 459 -18.81 -32.13 -6.15
CA TYR A 459 -18.08 -31.80 -4.93
C TYR A 459 -17.71 -33.06 -4.13
N THR A 460 -18.63 -34.00 -3.95
CA THR A 460 -18.38 -35.27 -3.23
C THR A 460 -17.26 -36.09 -3.89
N MET A 461 -17.23 -36.19 -5.23
CA MET A 461 -16.15 -36.86 -5.96
C MET A 461 -14.80 -36.15 -5.73
N SER A 462 -14.77 -34.81 -5.80
CA SER A 462 -13.53 -34.05 -5.56
C SER A 462 -12.99 -34.23 -4.14
N ILE A 463 -13.88 -34.27 -3.13
CA ILE A 463 -13.52 -34.56 -1.74
C ILE A 463 -13.02 -36.01 -1.60
N MET A 464 -13.66 -36.98 -2.24
CA MET A 464 -13.25 -38.39 -2.21
C MET A 464 -11.83 -38.58 -2.78
N MET A 465 -11.50 -37.94 -3.91
CA MET A 465 -10.15 -37.98 -4.50
C MET A 465 -9.11 -37.30 -3.59
N ALA A 466 -9.47 -36.21 -2.93
CA ALA A 466 -8.60 -35.56 -1.93
C ALA A 466 -8.40 -36.43 -0.68
N VAL A 467 -9.42 -37.19 -0.24
CA VAL A 467 -9.33 -38.13 0.88
C VAL A 467 -8.42 -39.32 0.58
N ASP A 468 -8.37 -39.85 -0.64
CA ASP A 468 -7.41 -40.92 -0.98
C ASP A 468 -5.96 -40.41 -0.98
N LEU A 469 -5.71 -39.24 -1.58
CA LEU A 469 -4.41 -38.57 -1.55
C LEU A 469 -3.93 -38.25 -0.12
N LEU A 470 -4.82 -37.70 0.71
CA LEU A 470 -4.53 -37.36 2.12
C LEU A 470 -4.58 -38.56 3.07
N GLY A 471 -5.24 -39.65 2.66
CA GLY A 471 -5.19 -40.97 3.28
C GLY A 471 -3.90 -41.73 2.97
N CYS A 472 -3.06 -41.22 2.06
CA CYS A 472 -1.74 -41.78 1.78
C CYS A 472 -0.69 -41.38 2.83
N THR A 473 -0.87 -41.96 4.03
CA THR A 473 0.03 -41.90 5.19
C THR A 473 1.32 -42.71 5.05
N GLY A 474 1.59 -43.26 3.86
CA GLY A 474 2.88 -43.86 3.51
C GLY A 474 3.96 -42.81 3.28
N SER A 475 5.04 -43.24 2.63
CA SER A 475 6.13 -42.36 2.19
C SER A 475 5.62 -41.26 1.26
N THR A 476 6.36 -40.14 1.20
CA THR A 476 6.14 -39.09 0.19
C THR A 476 6.31 -39.62 -1.24
N GLU A 477 7.06 -40.72 -1.42
CA GLU A 477 7.26 -41.39 -2.70
C GLU A 477 5.99 -42.13 -3.15
N GLU A 478 5.38 -42.93 -2.26
CA GLU A 478 4.10 -43.61 -2.51
C GLU A 478 2.97 -42.60 -2.74
N ARG A 479 2.97 -41.48 -2.00
CA ARG A 479 1.99 -40.39 -2.19
C ARG A 479 2.23 -39.62 -3.50
N ALA A 480 3.47 -39.44 -3.94
CA ALA A 480 3.78 -38.84 -5.24
C ALA A 480 3.42 -39.79 -6.41
N ALA A 481 3.59 -41.10 -6.23
CA ALA A 481 3.12 -42.10 -7.19
C ALA A 481 1.59 -42.15 -7.28
N LEU A 482 0.88 -42.02 -6.15
CA LEU A 482 -0.58 -41.89 -6.13
C LEU A 482 -1.04 -40.58 -6.81
N LEU A 483 -0.39 -39.46 -6.51
CA LEU A 483 -0.63 -38.17 -7.18
C LEU A 483 -0.40 -38.26 -8.70
N HIS A 484 0.64 -38.97 -9.13
CA HIS A 484 0.86 -39.27 -10.55
C HIS A 484 -0.27 -40.10 -11.15
N LYS A 485 -0.77 -41.12 -10.44
CA LYS A 485 -1.91 -41.95 -10.86
C LYS A 485 -3.19 -41.12 -10.99
N THR A 486 -3.43 -40.15 -10.10
CA THR A 486 -4.56 -39.21 -10.19
C THR A 486 -4.43 -38.26 -11.39
N ILE A 487 -3.22 -37.80 -11.72
CA ILE A 487 -2.96 -37.01 -12.93
C ILE A 487 -3.16 -37.84 -14.21
N GLN A 488 -2.73 -39.11 -14.22
CA GLN A 488 -3.02 -40.05 -15.31
C GLN A 488 -4.52 -40.29 -15.48
N LEU A 489 -5.27 -40.44 -14.37
CA LEU A 489 -6.73 -40.58 -14.38
C LEU A 489 -7.41 -39.35 -15.01
N ALA A 490 -6.98 -38.14 -14.66
CA ALA A 490 -7.46 -36.91 -15.31
C ALA A 490 -7.15 -36.90 -16.81
N ALA A 491 -5.94 -37.31 -17.22
CA ALA A 491 -5.55 -37.38 -18.63
C ALA A 491 -6.37 -38.41 -19.43
N GLU A 492 -6.69 -39.57 -18.84
CA GLU A 492 -7.57 -40.60 -19.41
C GLU A 492 -9.02 -40.11 -19.54
N LEU A 493 -9.56 -39.46 -18.50
CA LEU A 493 -10.90 -38.84 -18.51
C LEU A 493 -11.02 -37.78 -19.61
N LYS A 494 -10.02 -36.90 -19.75
CA LYS A 494 -9.95 -35.89 -20.81
C LYS A 494 -9.85 -36.52 -22.20
N SER A 495 -8.84 -37.36 -22.43
CA SER A 495 -8.36 -37.68 -23.78
C SER A 495 -9.04 -38.90 -24.38
N ASN A 496 -9.16 -39.98 -23.59
CA ASN A 496 -9.68 -41.26 -24.04
C ASN A 496 -11.19 -41.35 -23.78
N MET A 497 -11.66 -41.02 -22.58
CA MET A 497 -13.10 -41.06 -22.26
C MET A 497 -13.85 -39.85 -22.82
N GLY A 498 -13.24 -38.65 -22.85
CA GLY A 498 -13.94 -37.43 -23.24
C GLY A 498 -15.03 -37.03 -22.22
N ASN A 499 -14.79 -37.32 -20.95
CA ASN A 499 -15.66 -36.99 -19.82
C ASN A 499 -15.11 -35.74 -19.14
N MET A 500 -15.55 -34.56 -19.57
CA MET A 500 -15.06 -33.28 -19.08
C MET A 500 -15.53 -33.00 -17.65
N TYR A 501 -16.74 -33.42 -17.31
CA TYR A 501 -17.30 -33.32 -15.95
C TYR A 501 -16.46 -34.09 -14.91
N GLY A 502 -16.19 -35.38 -15.18
CA GLY A 502 -15.33 -36.21 -14.32
C GLY A 502 -13.88 -35.72 -14.29
N PHE A 503 -13.35 -35.27 -15.42
CA PHE A 503 -12.03 -34.61 -15.50
C PHE A 503 -11.96 -33.38 -14.59
N ALA A 504 -12.95 -32.48 -14.65
CA ALA A 504 -13.00 -31.28 -13.83
C ALA A 504 -13.11 -31.61 -12.32
N ALA A 505 -13.84 -32.68 -11.95
CA ALA A 505 -13.94 -33.12 -10.56
C ALA A 505 -12.59 -33.63 -10.00
N VAL A 506 -11.83 -34.38 -10.81
CA VAL A 506 -10.47 -34.85 -10.44
C VAL A 506 -9.48 -33.68 -10.41
N MET A 507 -9.53 -32.76 -11.38
CA MET A 507 -8.66 -31.59 -11.39
C MET A 507 -8.94 -30.64 -10.21
N ARG A 508 -10.21 -30.40 -9.85
CA ARG A 508 -10.56 -29.63 -8.64
C ARG A 508 -9.90 -30.23 -7.40
N ALA A 509 -9.86 -31.56 -7.27
CA ALA A 509 -9.19 -32.22 -6.15
C ALA A 509 -7.68 -31.95 -6.12
N LEU A 510 -7.01 -31.83 -7.27
CA LEU A 510 -5.59 -31.47 -7.36
C LEU A 510 -5.33 -29.99 -7.04
N GLU A 511 -6.28 -29.11 -7.37
CA GLU A 511 -6.20 -27.67 -7.16
C GLU A 511 -6.59 -27.23 -5.73
N LEU A 512 -7.33 -28.06 -4.98
CA LEU A 512 -7.72 -27.80 -3.59
C LEU A 512 -6.54 -27.28 -2.74
N PRO A 513 -6.72 -26.23 -1.91
CA PRO A 513 -5.66 -25.66 -1.06
C PRO A 513 -4.99 -26.64 -0.12
N GLN A 514 -5.62 -27.80 0.15
CA GLN A 514 -5.08 -28.89 0.96
C GLN A 514 -4.16 -29.85 0.20
N ILE A 515 -4.27 -29.92 -1.14
CA ILE A 515 -3.45 -30.79 -2.02
C ILE A 515 -2.34 -29.99 -2.69
N SER A 516 -2.65 -28.81 -3.25
CA SER A 516 -1.67 -27.95 -3.94
C SER A 516 -0.49 -27.53 -3.04
N ARG A 517 -0.73 -27.42 -1.72
CA ARG A 517 0.27 -27.14 -0.68
C ARG A 517 1.23 -28.28 -0.30
N LEU A 518 1.05 -29.50 -0.82
CA LEU A 518 1.86 -30.69 -0.45
C LEU A 518 3.22 -30.65 -1.14
N GLU A 519 4.02 -29.62 -0.85
CA GLU A 519 5.21 -29.26 -1.60
C GLU A 519 6.26 -30.38 -1.68
N GLN A 520 6.43 -31.21 -0.65
CA GLN A 520 7.34 -32.35 -0.73
C GLN A 520 6.80 -33.41 -1.71
N THR A 521 5.49 -33.68 -1.70
CA THR A 521 4.85 -34.55 -2.70
C THR A 521 5.02 -33.97 -4.12
N TRP A 522 4.78 -32.67 -4.33
CA TRP A 522 4.93 -32.03 -5.64
C TRP A 522 6.39 -31.92 -6.10
N ILE A 523 7.37 -31.81 -5.18
CA ILE A 523 8.80 -31.91 -5.50
C ILE A 523 9.14 -33.35 -5.90
N THR A 524 8.74 -34.36 -5.13
CA THR A 524 9.00 -35.77 -5.46
C THR A 524 8.31 -36.19 -6.77
N LEU A 525 7.10 -35.70 -7.05
CA LEU A 525 6.43 -35.84 -8.35
C LEU A 525 7.29 -35.26 -9.49
N ARG A 526 7.77 -34.01 -9.34
CA ARG A 526 8.64 -33.36 -10.34
C ARG A 526 9.96 -34.10 -10.55
N GLN A 527 10.49 -34.75 -9.50
CA GLN A 527 11.76 -35.52 -9.55
C GLN A 527 11.63 -36.94 -10.11
N ARG A 528 10.51 -37.64 -9.89
CA ARG A 528 10.35 -39.07 -10.28
C ARG A 528 9.30 -39.35 -11.35
N HIS A 529 8.35 -38.43 -11.52
CA HIS A 529 7.25 -38.51 -12.49
C HIS A 529 7.15 -37.21 -13.27
N THR A 530 8.30 -36.72 -13.75
CA THR A 530 8.48 -35.41 -14.38
C THR A 530 7.52 -35.19 -15.55
N GLU A 531 7.28 -36.22 -16.38
CA GLU A 531 6.28 -36.19 -17.45
C GLU A 531 4.86 -35.92 -16.93
N GLY A 532 4.49 -36.54 -15.80
CA GLY A 532 3.21 -36.31 -15.12
C GLY A 532 3.08 -34.89 -14.56
N ALA A 533 4.15 -34.36 -13.96
CA ALA A 533 4.17 -32.97 -13.48
C ALA A 533 4.05 -31.96 -14.63
N ILE A 534 4.72 -32.21 -15.77
CA ILE A 534 4.61 -31.40 -16.99
C ILE A 534 3.20 -31.53 -17.60
N LEU A 535 2.65 -32.74 -17.68
CA LEU A 535 1.29 -33.00 -18.18
C LEU A 535 0.25 -32.21 -17.38
N TYR A 536 0.35 -32.18 -16.05
CA TYR A 536 -0.52 -31.38 -15.19
C TYR A 536 -0.36 -29.87 -15.44
N GLU A 537 0.82 -29.28 -15.20
CA GLU A 537 1.02 -27.82 -15.24
C GLU A 537 0.99 -27.22 -16.65
N LYS A 538 1.37 -27.97 -17.71
CA LYS A 538 1.47 -27.45 -19.09
C LYS A 538 0.37 -27.91 -20.04
N LYS A 539 -0.50 -28.87 -19.66
CA LYS A 539 -1.62 -29.32 -20.50
C LYS A 539 -2.95 -29.37 -19.77
N LEU A 540 -3.08 -30.10 -18.66
CA LEU A 540 -4.37 -30.33 -18.02
C LEU A 540 -4.92 -29.06 -17.34
N LYS A 541 -4.08 -28.35 -16.58
CA LYS A 541 -4.46 -27.15 -15.83
C LYS A 541 -4.77 -25.93 -16.72
N PRO A 542 -3.97 -25.61 -17.76
CA PRO A 542 -4.37 -24.59 -18.75
C PRO A 542 -5.67 -24.93 -19.50
N PHE A 543 -5.88 -26.21 -19.85
CA PHE A 543 -7.11 -26.65 -20.52
C PHE A 543 -8.35 -26.53 -19.63
N LEU A 544 -8.25 -26.86 -18.33
CA LEU A 544 -9.37 -26.63 -17.40
C LEU A 544 -9.70 -25.12 -17.31
N LYS A 545 -8.69 -24.25 -17.24
CA LYS A 545 -8.94 -22.80 -17.29
C LYS A 545 -9.63 -22.39 -18.59
N ALA A 546 -9.13 -22.82 -19.75
CA ALA A 546 -9.74 -22.48 -21.05
C ALA A 546 -11.19 -22.97 -21.18
N MET A 547 -11.55 -24.11 -20.59
CA MET A 547 -12.93 -24.56 -20.48
C MET A 547 -13.76 -23.70 -19.52
N ASN A 548 -13.24 -23.34 -18.33
CA ASN A 548 -13.96 -22.49 -17.37
C ASN A 548 -14.15 -21.05 -17.87
N ASP A 549 -13.20 -20.53 -18.64
CA ASP A 549 -13.24 -19.24 -19.33
C ASP A 549 -14.18 -19.25 -20.56
N GLY A 550 -14.80 -20.39 -20.91
CA GLY A 550 -15.70 -20.50 -22.08
C GLY A 550 -14.99 -20.36 -23.44
N LYS A 551 -13.67 -20.58 -23.50
CA LYS A 551 -12.82 -20.38 -24.70
C LYS A 551 -12.50 -21.69 -25.44
N GLU A 552 -12.55 -22.83 -24.76
CA GLU A 552 -12.21 -24.14 -25.33
C GLU A 552 -13.45 -24.86 -25.90
N THR A 553 -13.57 -24.94 -27.23
CA THR A 553 -14.64 -25.70 -27.89
C THR A 553 -14.32 -27.20 -27.95
N CYS A 554 -14.92 -27.98 -27.04
CA CYS A 554 -14.71 -29.43 -26.98
C CYS A 554 -15.18 -30.14 -28.27
N ILE A 555 -14.32 -30.99 -28.83
CA ILE A 555 -14.61 -31.76 -30.05
C ILE A 555 -15.79 -32.72 -29.80
N LEU A 556 -16.94 -32.40 -30.40
CA LEU A 556 -18.22 -33.09 -30.18
C LEU A 556 -18.14 -34.59 -30.51
N SER A 557 -17.39 -34.99 -31.54
CA SER A 557 -17.24 -36.40 -31.95
C SER A 557 -16.42 -37.28 -30.99
N ASN A 558 -15.71 -36.69 -30.03
CA ASN A 558 -14.93 -37.45 -29.02
C ASN A 558 -15.42 -37.21 -27.57
N THR A 559 -16.48 -36.44 -27.37
CA THR A 559 -16.98 -36.10 -26.02
C THR A 559 -18.09 -37.06 -25.59
N SER A 560 -17.96 -37.69 -24.42
CA SER A 560 -19.00 -38.54 -23.80
C SER A 560 -19.79 -37.82 -22.70
N PHE A 561 -19.18 -36.82 -22.06
CA PHE A 561 -19.84 -35.92 -21.11
C PHE A 561 -19.21 -34.52 -21.27
N PRO A 562 -19.97 -33.50 -21.71
CA PRO A 562 -19.46 -32.13 -21.88
C PRO A 562 -19.20 -31.41 -20.53
N HIS A 563 -18.54 -30.25 -20.59
CA HIS A 563 -18.25 -29.44 -19.40
C HIS A 563 -19.49 -28.64 -18.96
N VAL A 564 -20.34 -29.25 -18.14
CA VAL A 564 -21.61 -28.63 -17.71
C VAL A 564 -21.50 -27.78 -16.44
N VAL A 565 -20.43 -27.94 -15.65
CA VAL A 565 -20.33 -27.39 -14.28
C VAL A 565 -20.60 -25.87 -14.21
N PRO A 566 -20.09 -25.02 -15.14
CA PRO A 566 -20.43 -23.60 -15.18
C PRO A 566 -21.92 -23.31 -15.29
N VAL A 567 -22.62 -24.06 -16.13
CA VAL A 567 -24.07 -23.93 -16.35
C VAL A 567 -24.85 -24.42 -15.12
N LEU A 568 -24.33 -25.43 -14.41
CA LEU A 568 -24.92 -25.90 -13.16
C LEU A 568 -24.85 -24.82 -12.06
N SER A 569 -23.66 -24.25 -11.81
CA SER A 569 -23.48 -23.16 -10.84
C SER A 569 -24.33 -21.94 -11.19
N LEU A 570 -24.28 -21.49 -12.45
CA LEU A 570 -24.98 -20.30 -12.93
C LEU A 570 -26.50 -20.38 -12.74
N LEU A 571 -27.10 -21.55 -12.99
CA LEU A 571 -28.55 -21.77 -12.86
C LEU A 571 -29.01 -22.08 -11.43
N GLU A 572 -28.10 -22.39 -10.50
CA GLU A 572 -28.39 -22.77 -9.11
C GLU A 572 -27.75 -21.82 -8.07
N ARG A 573 -27.50 -20.57 -8.49
CA ARG A 573 -26.78 -19.55 -7.71
C ARG A 573 -27.50 -19.27 -6.38
N GLY A 574 -26.88 -19.72 -5.28
CA GLY A 574 -27.38 -19.58 -3.90
C GLY A 574 -27.54 -20.88 -3.12
N VAL A 575 -27.39 -22.06 -3.76
CA VAL A 575 -27.55 -23.37 -3.07
C VAL A 575 -26.22 -24.05 -2.73
N ALA A 576 -25.20 -23.93 -3.59
CA ALA A 576 -23.90 -24.59 -3.40
C ALA A 576 -22.98 -23.80 -2.46
N ALA A 577 -22.55 -24.42 -1.36
CA ALA A 577 -21.58 -23.84 -0.43
C ALA A 577 -20.17 -24.40 -0.66
N GLY A 578 -19.25 -23.58 -1.19
CA GLY A 578 -17.86 -24.00 -1.40
C GLY A 578 -17.00 -22.92 -2.04
N GLU A 579 -16.38 -22.08 -1.21
CA GLU A 579 -15.58 -20.91 -1.60
C GLU A 579 -14.56 -21.19 -2.71
N ALA A 580 -14.84 -20.68 -3.91
CA ALA A 580 -13.88 -20.38 -4.97
C ALA A 580 -14.52 -19.31 -5.86
N LEU A 581 -13.77 -18.24 -6.18
CA LEU A 581 -14.24 -17.21 -7.12
C LEU A 581 -14.45 -17.86 -8.49
N GLU A 582 -15.69 -17.86 -8.98
CA GLU A 582 -16.00 -18.46 -10.29
C GLU A 582 -15.58 -17.52 -11.43
N SER A 583 -15.20 -18.04 -12.61
CA SER A 583 -14.61 -17.22 -13.68
C SER A 583 -15.54 -16.11 -14.20
N TRP A 584 -16.86 -16.30 -14.10
CA TRP A 584 -17.89 -15.32 -14.42
C TRP A 584 -18.12 -14.24 -13.35
N GLU A 585 -17.44 -14.32 -12.20
CA GLU A 585 -17.47 -13.27 -11.18
C GLU A 585 -16.38 -12.19 -11.40
N SER A 586 -15.57 -12.33 -12.47
CA SER A 586 -14.74 -11.25 -13.00
C SER A 586 -15.60 -10.19 -13.70
N VAL A 587 -15.36 -8.92 -13.41
CA VAL A 587 -16.17 -7.79 -13.94
C VAL A 587 -15.88 -7.51 -15.42
N GLU A 588 -14.67 -7.82 -15.89
CA GLU A 588 -14.19 -7.46 -17.24
C GLU A 588 -14.65 -8.43 -18.34
N SER A 589 -14.90 -9.70 -18.00
CA SER A 589 -15.26 -10.75 -18.97
C SER A 589 -16.43 -11.64 -18.53
N GLY A 590 -17.01 -11.41 -17.35
CA GLY A 590 -18.04 -12.29 -16.79
C GLY A 590 -19.29 -12.43 -17.65
N VAL A 591 -19.69 -11.39 -18.39
CA VAL A 591 -20.85 -11.43 -19.30
C VAL A 591 -20.59 -12.33 -20.51
N ASP A 592 -19.41 -12.24 -21.13
CA ASP A 592 -19.05 -13.05 -22.30
C ASP A 592 -18.82 -14.51 -21.91
N VAL A 593 -18.19 -14.75 -20.75
CA VAL A 593 -18.04 -16.09 -20.17
C VAL A 593 -19.43 -16.71 -19.89
N VAL A 594 -20.36 -15.95 -19.30
CA VAL A 594 -21.76 -16.39 -19.09
C VAL A 594 -22.45 -16.68 -20.43
N MET A 595 -22.32 -15.81 -21.43
CA MET A 595 -22.97 -16.02 -22.73
C MET A 595 -22.42 -17.26 -23.43
N SER A 596 -21.09 -17.44 -23.48
CA SER A 596 -20.45 -18.64 -24.04
C SER A 596 -20.94 -19.92 -23.37
N HIS A 597 -21.03 -19.95 -22.03
CA HIS A 597 -21.57 -21.12 -21.32
C HIS A 597 -23.05 -21.37 -21.60
N LEU A 598 -23.88 -20.34 -21.79
CA LEU A 598 -25.29 -20.49 -22.16
C LEU A 598 -25.47 -20.94 -23.62
N GLU A 599 -24.63 -20.49 -24.55
CA GLU A 599 -24.62 -20.97 -25.94
C GLU A 599 -24.07 -22.40 -26.06
N ALA A 600 -23.04 -22.73 -25.28
CA ALA A 600 -22.58 -24.10 -25.09
C ALA A 600 -23.70 -24.99 -24.52
N ALA A 601 -24.49 -24.51 -23.54
CA ALA A 601 -25.63 -25.24 -22.98
C ALA A 601 -26.69 -25.58 -24.04
N ARG A 602 -27.02 -24.64 -24.93
CA ARG A 602 -27.93 -24.88 -26.07
C ARG A 602 -27.39 -25.96 -27.00
N THR A 603 -26.09 -25.91 -27.29
CA THR A 603 -25.39 -26.91 -28.11
C THR A 603 -25.38 -28.29 -27.44
N ILE A 604 -25.16 -28.34 -26.12
CA ILE A 604 -25.14 -29.56 -25.30
C ILE A 604 -26.53 -30.22 -25.26
N ALA A 605 -27.59 -29.43 -25.06
CA ALA A 605 -28.97 -29.92 -25.07
C ALA A 605 -29.33 -30.56 -26.42
N HIS A 606 -29.04 -29.84 -27.53
CA HIS A 606 -29.34 -30.33 -28.88
C HIS A 606 -28.60 -31.63 -29.23
N HIS A 607 -27.33 -31.77 -28.81
CA HIS A 607 -26.51 -32.94 -29.09
C HIS A 607 -26.66 -34.07 -28.05
N GLY A 608 -27.69 -34.04 -27.21
CA GLY A 608 -27.93 -35.00 -26.12
C GLY A 608 -27.85 -36.49 -26.52
N GLY A 609 -28.19 -36.83 -27.77
CA GLY A 609 -28.06 -38.18 -28.34
C GLY A 609 -26.64 -38.55 -28.80
N LEU A 610 -25.83 -37.57 -29.25
CA LEU A 610 -24.44 -37.80 -29.67
C LEU A 610 -23.55 -38.20 -28.48
N TYR A 611 -23.69 -37.51 -27.36
CA TYR A 611 -22.97 -37.84 -26.12
C TYR A 611 -23.31 -39.25 -25.62
N ARG A 612 -24.55 -39.71 -25.80
CA ARG A 612 -24.97 -41.10 -25.53
C ARG A 612 -24.22 -42.09 -26.42
N THR A 613 -24.28 -41.94 -27.74
CA THR A 613 -23.58 -42.82 -28.69
C THR A 613 -22.06 -42.87 -28.42
N ASN A 614 -21.45 -41.73 -28.09
CA ASN A 614 -20.03 -41.65 -27.73
C ASN A 614 -19.72 -42.36 -26.41
N ALA A 615 -20.59 -42.25 -25.40
CA ALA A 615 -20.45 -42.95 -24.12
C ALA A 615 -20.64 -44.47 -24.27
N GLU A 616 -21.63 -44.91 -25.06
CA GLU A 616 -21.89 -46.31 -25.37
C GLU A 616 -20.71 -46.95 -26.13
N SER A 617 -20.22 -46.29 -27.19
CA SER A 617 -19.05 -46.72 -27.96
C SER A 617 -17.79 -46.87 -27.08
N LYS A 618 -17.50 -45.90 -26.20
CA LYS A 618 -16.31 -45.96 -25.33
C LYS A 618 -16.44 -46.97 -24.18
N LEU A 619 -17.66 -47.34 -23.81
CA LEU A 619 -17.95 -48.40 -22.84
C LEU A 619 -18.31 -49.74 -23.50
N GLN A 620 -18.19 -49.85 -24.82
CA GLN A 620 -18.26 -51.12 -25.53
C GLN A 620 -17.20 -52.09 -24.98
N ASP A 621 -17.60 -53.36 -24.85
CA ASP A 621 -16.83 -54.47 -24.31
C ASP A 621 -16.22 -54.25 -22.90
N PHE A 622 -16.72 -53.25 -22.16
CA PHE A 622 -16.23 -52.93 -20.81
C PHE A 622 -16.81 -53.86 -19.75
N GLN A 623 -15.95 -54.76 -19.22
CA GLN A 623 -16.27 -55.58 -18.07
C GLN A 623 -16.21 -54.75 -16.78
N GLU A 624 -17.39 -54.39 -16.25
CA GLU A 624 -17.56 -53.70 -14.97
C GLU A 624 -17.11 -54.58 -13.79
N ARG A 625 -16.26 -54.04 -12.92
CA ARG A 625 -16.00 -54.60 -11.58
C ARG A 625 -16.95 -53.92 -10.59
N LYS A 626 -17.96 -54.64 -10.09
CA LYS A 626 -19.01 -54.09 -9.21
C LYS A 626 -18.44 -53.32 -8.01
N GLU A 627 -17.52 -53.92 -7.26
CA GLU A 627 -16.82 -53.28 -6.12
C GLU A 627 -16.13 -51.95 -6.50
N VAL A 628 -15.66 -51.82 -7.74
CA VAL A 628 -14.98 -50.61 -8.24
C VAL A 628 -15.98 -49.56 -8.72
N LEU A 629 -17.10 -49.97 -9.33
CA LEU A 629 -18.19 -49.05 -9.65
C LEU A 629 -18.82 -48.47 -8.37
N GLU A 630 -18.98 -49.31 -7.33
CA GLU A 630 -19.53 -48.95 -6.02
C GLU A 630 -18.75 -47.76 -5.40
N ILE A 631 -17.41 -47.77 -5.50
CA ILE A 631 -16.52 -46.68 -5.04
C ILE A 631 -16.80 -45.34 -5.74
N PHE A 632 -17.35 -45.36 -6.96
CA PHE A 632 -17.68 -44.16 -7.74
C PHE A 632 -19.18 -43.81 -7.73
N CYS A 633 -20.02 -44.53 -6.95
CA CYS A 633 -21.40 -44.13 -6.66
C CYS A 633 -21.44 -42.99 -5.64
N THR A 634 -22.31 -41.99 -5.85
CA THR A 634 -22.35 -40.81 -4.98
C THR A 634 -22.79 -41.17 -3.56
N GLU A 635 -23.77 -42.07 -3.40
CA GLU A 635 -24.28 -42.52 -2.10
C GLU A 635 -23.23 -43.29 -1.30
N PHE A 636 -22.42 -44.12 -1.96
CA PHE A 636 -21.29 -44.80 -1.33
C PHE A 636 -20.29 -43.78 -0.78
N GLN A 637 -19.91 -42.79 -1.60
CA GLN A 637 -18.99 -41.73 -1.20
C GLN A 637 -19.58 -40.88 -0.06
N MET A 638 -20.86 -40.51 -0.14
CA MET A 638 -21.55 -39.76 0.92
C MET A 638 -21.54 -40.53 2.25
N ARG A 639 -21.84 -41.83 2.23
CA ARG A 639 -21.79 -42.69 3.41
C ARG A 639 -20.37 -42.87 3.94
N LEU A 640 -19.38 -43.09 3.07
CA LEU A 640 -17.98 -43.28 3.46
C LEU A 640 -17.38 -42.03 4.11
N LEU A 641 -17.67 -40.85 3.54
CA LEU A 641 -17.19 -39.56 4.05
C LEU A 641 -17.91 -39.17 5.35
N TRP A 642 -19.25 -39.08 5.34
CA TRP A 642 -20.02 -38.50 6.45
C TRP A 642 -20.68 -39.51 7.40
N GLY A 643 -20.54 -40.81 7.16
CA GLY A 643 -21.16 -41.87 7.96
C GLY A 643 -22.67 -41.98 7.74
N SER A 644 -23.25 -43.13 8.09
CA SER A 644 -24.68 -43.46 7.87
C SER A 644 -25.67 -42.39 8.34
N ARG A 645 -25.37 -41.70 9.45
CA ARG A 645 -26.22 -40.64 10.02
C ARG A 645 -25.83 -39.22 9.59
N GLY A 646 -24.56 -39.00 9.23
CA GLY A 646 -24.09 -37.67 8.79
C GLY A 646 -24.32 -37.42 7.31
N SER A 647 -24.46 -38.46 6.49
CA SER A 647 -24.77 -38.36 5.05
C SER A 647 -26.15 -37.78 4.73
N GLU A 648 -27.06 -37.73 5.71
CA GLU A 648 -28.38 -37.08 5.57
C GLU A 648 -28.37 -35.62 6.06
N GLY A 649 -27.23 -35.11 6.55
CA GLY A 649 -27.04 -33.72 6.95
C GLY A 649 -26.96 -32.74 5.76
N SER A 650 -27.18 -31.45 6.03
CA SER A 650 -27.18 -30.40 5.00
C SER A 650 -25.84 -30.35 4.24
N GLN A 651 -25.89 -30.04 2.94
CA GLN A 651 -24.70 -30.01 2.08
C GLN A 651 -23.62 -29.05 2.61
N ALA A 652 -24.02 -27.84 3.01
CA ALA A 652 -23.12 -26.84 3.57
C ALA A 652 -22.41 -27.34 4.84
N GLU A 653 -23.15 -27.88 5.81
CA GLU A 653 -22.58 -28.41 7.05
C GLU A 653 -21.66 -29.63 6.79
N ARG A 654 -22.01 -30.48 5.82
CA ARG A 654 -21.18 -31.61 5.39
C ARG A 654 -19.85 -31.14 4.80
N TYR A 655 -19.85 -30.13 3.93
CA TYR A 655 -18.65 -29.63 3.26
C TYR A 655 -17.78 -28.77 4.20
N GLU A 656 -18.38 -27.88 4.99
CA GLU A 656 -17.68 -27.04 5.99
C GLU A 656 -16.93 -27.89 7.04
N LYS A 657 -17.53 -29.01 7.47
CA LYS A 657 -16.84 -29.99 8.34
C LYS A 657 -15.71 -30.71 7.61
N PHE A 658 -15.87 -31.03 6.32
CA PHE A 658 -14.86 -31.78 5.59
C PHE A 658 -13.66 -30.95 5.16
N ASP A 659 -13.81 -29.66 4.85
CA ASP A 659 -12.65 -28.78 4.64
C ASP A 659 -11.70 -28.83 5.86
N LYS A 660 -12.27 -28.70 7.07
CA LYS A 660 -11.51 -28.76 8.33
C LYS A 660 -10.80 -30.09 8.52
N VAL A 661 -11.40 -31.20 8.07
CA VAL A 661 -10.80 -32.54 8.09
C VAL A 661 -9.66 -32.66 7.05
N LEU A 662 -9.88 -32.26 5.80
CA LEU A 662 -8.86 -32.25 4.75
C LEU A 662 -7.66 -31.37 5.16
N THR A 663 -7.94 -30.19 5.73
CA THR A 663 -6.93 -29.25 6.23
C THR A 663 -6.12 -29.86 7.37
N ALA A 664 -6.76 -30.59 8.31
CA ALA A 664 -6.07 -31.30 9.38
C ALA A 664 -5.22 -32.48 8.86
N LEU A 665 -5.71 -33.25 7.87
CA LEU A 665 -4.96 -34.36 7.26
C LEU A 665 -3.75 -33.86 6.46
N SER A 666 -3.91 -32.79 5.67
CA SER A 666 -2.80 -32.15 4.94
C SER A 666 -1.72 -31.63 5.89
N HIS A 667 -2.12 -30.97 6.99
CA HIS A 667 -1.20 -30.55 8.04
C HIS A 667 -0.51 -31.71 8.78
N LYS A 668 -1.10 -32.92 8.78
CA LYS A 668 -0.53 -34.12 9.40
C LYS A 668 0.48 -34.82 8.48
N LEU A 669 0.21 -34.89 7.17
CA LEU A 669 1.15 -35.42 6.18
C LEU A 669 2.33 -34.47 5.97
N GLU A 670 2.03 -33.21 5.64
CA GLU A 670 3.00 -32.16 5.35
C GLU A 670 2.67 -30.92 6.18
N SER A 671 3.09 -30.98 7.46
CA SER A 671 3.25 -29.80 8.31
C SER A 671 3.89 -28.69 7.48
N PRO A 672 3.29 -27.49 7.39
CA PRO A 672 3.84 -26.41 6.58
C PRO A 672 5.27 -26.14 7.01
N VAL A 673 6.14 -25.84 6.03
CA VAL A 673 7.57 -25.65 6.25
C VAL A 673 7.76 -24.47 7.18
N ARG A 674 8.00 -24.75 8.47
CA ARG A 674 8.67 -23.80 9.35
C ARG A 674 10.17 -23.93 9.07
N HIS A 675 10.87 -22.80 8.97
CA HIS A 675 12.34 -22.72 9.02
C HIS A 675 12.90 -23.78 9.97
N ARG A 676 13.59 -24.79 9.42
CA ARG A 676 13.78 -26.06 10.13
C ARG A 676 14.83 -25.96 11.25
N ASP A 677 15.77 -25.03 11.12
CA ASP A 677 16.78 -24.71 12.12
C ASP A 677 16.15 -23.98 13.33
N MET A 678 15.32 -22.97 13.04
CA MET A 678 14.57 -22.24 14.06
C MET A 678 13.67 -23.18 14.87
N LYS A 679 13.07 -24.21 14.26
CA LYS A 679 12.08 -25.09 14.91
C LYS A 679 12.72 -26.07 15.90
N GLN A 680 13.90 -26.64 15.63
CA GLN A 680 14.58 -27.51 16.59
C GLN A 680 15.25 -26.71 17.72
N LEU A 681 15.86 -25.56 17.40
CA LEU A 681 16.36 -24.63 18.40
C LEU A 681 15.22 -24.16 19.34
N LEU A 682 14.07 -23.75 18.79
CA LEU A 682 12.88 -23.40 19.59
C LEU A 682 12.24 -24.60 20.29
N ALA A 683 12.44 -25.84 19.85
CA ALA A 683 11.94 -27.03 20.56
C ALA A 683 12.83 -27.38 21.77
N TRP A 684 14.14 -27.24 21.64
CA TRP A 684 15.10 -27.41 22.73
C TRP A 684 14.98 -26.25 23.75
N ILE A 685 14.89 -25.01 23.27
CA ILE A 685 14.59 -23.83 24.10
C ILE A 685 13.23 -23.99 24.80
N ARG A 686 12.15 -24.40 24.11
CA ARG A 686 10.86 -24.68 24.78
C ARG A 686 10.99 -25.81 25.80
N GLY A 687 11.63 -26.93 25.46
CA GLY A 687 11.77 -28.08 26.34
C GLY A 687 12.46 -27.75 27.67
N ASN A 688 13.46 -26.87 27.63
CA ASN A 688 14.22 -26.47 28.81
C ASN A 688 13.63 -25.23 29.52
N MET A 689 13.21 -24.18 28.80
CA MET A 689 12.67 -22.96 29.43
C MET A 689 11.24 -23.11 29.97
N LEU A 690 10.40 -24.01 29.41
CA LEU A 690 9.02 -24.20 29.90
C LEU A 690 8.95 -24.84 31.30
N LYS A 691 10.09 -25.25 31.89
CA LYS A 691 10.17 -25.64 33.30
C LYS A 691 10.57 -24.50 34.24
N GLU A 692 11.02 -23.35 33.74
CA GLU A 692 11.61 -22.30 34.59
C GLU A 692 10.87 -20.95 34.57
N ARG A 693 10.12 -20.59 33.52
CA ARG A 693 9.41 -19.29 33.46
C ARG A 693 7.99 -19.36 32.84
N PRO A 694 6.92 -19.32 33.67
CA PRO A 694 5.53 -19.29 33.20
C PRO A 694 5.02 -17.92 32.71
N GLU A 695 5.77 -16.84 32.94
CA GLU A 695 5.29 -15.43 32.96
C GLU A 695 5.10 -14.78 31.57
N LEU A 696 4.89 -15.55 30.49
CA LEU A 696 5.10 -15.08 29.11
C LEU A 696 3.88 -15.21 28.18
N PHE A 697 2.69 -14.88 28.70
CA PHE A 697 1.48 -14.61 27.92
C PHE A 697 1.00 -13.17 28.17
N MET A 698 0.90 -12.36 27.12
CA MET A 698 0.29 -11.02 27.18
C MET A 698 -1.20 -11.09 26.85
N GLN A 699 -2.02 -10.35 27.59
CA GLN A 699 -3.45 -10.14 27.35
C GLN A 699 -3.72 -8.63 27.46
N GLY A 700 -4.38 -8.06 26.44
CA GLY A 700 -4.64 -6.62 26.34
C GLY A 700 -6.10 -6.29 26.00
N ASP A 701 -6.57 -5.15 26.50
CA ASP A 701 -7.89 -4.57 26.20
C ASP A 701 -7.78 -3.60 25.01
N THR A 702 -8.80 -3.54 24.16
CA THR A 702 -8.88 -2.54 23.07
C THR A 702 -10.21 -1.77 23.07
N VAL A 703 -10.16 -0.54 22.56
CA VAL A 703 -11.30 0.38 22.44
C VAL A 703 -11.27 0.96 21.03
N ALA A 704 -12.27 0.61 20.22
CA ALA A 704 -12.48 1.12 18.87
C ALA A 704 -13.72 2.04 18.85
N ALA A 705 -13.64 3.15 18.12
CA ALA A 705 -14.72 4.13 17.99
C ALA A 705 -14.64 4.84 16.64
N THR A 706 -15.77 5.26 16.09
CA THR A 706 -15.85 6.01 14.82
C THR A 706 -16.84 7.16 14.95
N ASP A 707 -16.67 8.20 14.12
CA ASP A 707 -17.50 9.41 14.19
C ASP A 707 -17.85 9.93 12.78
N HIS A 708 -19.15 10.12 12.53
CA HIS A 708 -19.66 10.84 11.36
C HIS A 708 -19.10 10.29 10.03
N ASN A 709 -19.04 8.96 9.89
CA ASN A 709 -18.59 8.30 8.67
C ASN A 709 -19.51 8.64 7.47
N ILE A 710 -18.94 8.73 6.28
CA ILE A 710 -19.67 8.91 5.01
C ILE A 710 -19.41 7.78 4.00
N ASP A 711 -18.76 6.71 4.46
CA ASP A 711 -18.28 5.58 3.67
C ASP A 711 -18.53 4.26 4.43
N ASN A 712 -17.98 3.15 3.94
CA ASN A 712 -18.20 1.81 4.52
C ASN A 712 -17.35 1.49 5.77
N THR A 713 -16.64 2.47 6.35
CA THR A 713 -15.74 2.29 7.52
C THR A 713 -16.36 1.47 8.65
N THR A 714 -17.62 1.74 9.02
CA THR A 714 -18.25 1.07 10.17
C THR A 714 -18.48 -0.41 9.93
N GLU A 715 -18.85 -0.81 8.71
CA GLU A 715 -19.06 -2.22 8.36
C GLU A 715 -17.72 -2.97 8.28
N ILE A 716 -16.69 -2.36 7.67
CA ILE A 716 -15.32 -2.93 7.62
C ILE A 716 -14.78 -3.20 9.03
N LEU A 717 -14.86 -2.20 9.91
CA LEU A 717 -14.39 -2.35 11.28
C LEU A 717 -15.24 -3.35 12.06
N ARG A 718 -16.53 -3.51 11.74
CA ARG A 718 -17.40 -4.53 12.35
C ARG A 718 -17.05 -5.94 11.88
N GLU A 719 -16.88 -6.15 10.58
CA GLU A 719 -16.40 -7.41 9.99
C GLU A 719 -15.08 -7.83 10.64
N TRP A 720 -14.11 -6.91 10.65
CA TRP A 720 -12.80 -7.12 11.22
C TRP A 720 -12.84 -7.43 12.72
N LEU A 721 -13.53 -6.61 13.52
CA LEU A 721 -13.66 -6.81 14.97
C LEU A 721 -14.39 -8.13 15.32
N THR A 722 -15.34 -8.59 14.50
CA THR A 722 -16.06 -9.85 14.72
C THR A 722 -15.12 -11.06 14.70
N VAL A 723 -14.11 -11.08 13.82
CA VAL A 723 -13.04 -12.10 13.86
C VAL A 723 -12.08 -11.83 15.04
N MET A 724 -11.74 -10.56 15.24
CA MET A 724 -10.58 -10.16 16.04
C MET A 724 -10.76 -10.08 17.54
N GLN A 725 -12.00 -9.93 18.02
CA GLN A 725 -12.35 -10.02 19.44
C GLN A 725 -11.79 -11.26 20.15
N THR A 726 -11.57 -12.36 19.41
CA THR A 726 -10.99 -13.62 19.93
C THR A 726 -9.53 -13.52 20.36
N GLN A 727 -8.82 -12.44 20.01
CA GLN A 727 -7.37 -12.28 20.25
C GLN A 727 -7.03 -11.12 21.20
N TYR A 728 -8.04 -10.40 21.68
CA TYR A 728 -7.94 -9.45 22.79
C TYR A 728 -8.52 -10.09 24.06
N HIS A 729 -8.18 -9.54 25.23
CA HIS A 729 -8.86 -9.88 26.49
C HIS A 729 -10.25 -9.23 26.56
N TYR A 730 -10.40 -8.04 25.99
CA TYR A 730 -11.66 -7.30 25.90
C TYR A 730 -11.66 -6.35 24.70
N VAL A 731 -12.83 -6.18 24.07
CA VAL A 731 -13.08 -5.21 23.00
C VAL A 731 -14.24 -4.31 23.42
N GLU A 732 -14.05 -3.00 23.35
CA GLU A 732 -15.16 -2.03 23.38
C GLU A 732 -15.33 -1.38 22.00
N TRP A 733 -16.52 -1.46 21.41
CA TRP A 733 -16.85 -0.87 20.10
C TRP A 733 -17.89 0.25 20.29
N ARG A 734 -17.59 1.44 19.75
CA ARG A 734 -18.42 2.65 19.86
C ARG A 734 -18.59 3.34 18.50
N PRO A 735 -19.44 2.81 17.61
CA PRO A 735 -19.74 3.47 16.33
C PRO A 735 -20.68 4.66 16.53
N LEU A 736 -20.52 5.70 15.69
CA LEU A 736 -21.46 6.81 15.57
C LEU A 736 -21.70 7.14 14.08
N ASP A 737 -22.64 6.42 13.48
CA ASP A 737 -22.95 6.49 12.04
C ASP A 737 -23.86 7.67 11.67
N LYS A 738 -24.58 8.26 12.65
CA LYS A 738 -25.51 9.37 12.43
C LYS A 738 -25.42 10.41 13.56
N PRO A 739 -25.38 11.72 13.25
CA PRO A 739 -25.34 12.29 11.90
C PRO A 739 -24.02 11.98 11.18
N THR A 740 -24.00 12.17 9.85
CA THR A 740 -22.82 11.92 9.01
C THR A 740 -21.94 13.17 8.82
N SER A 741 -22.30 14.27 9.49
CA SER A 741 -21.65 15.58 9.40
C SER A 741 -21.83 16.40 10.69
N TYR A 742 -20.88 17.30 10.95
CA TYR A 742 -21.00 18.33 11.98
C TYR A 742 -21.68 19.59 11.43
N VAL A 743 -22.46 20.25 12.28
CA VAL A 743 -23.11 21.52 11.94
C VAL A 743 -22.06 22.59 11.61
N GLY A 744 -22.12 23.17 10.41
CA GLY A 744 -21.19 24.20 9.95
C GLY A 744 -19.83 23.69 9.46
N GLU A 745 -19.70 22.39 9.16
CA GLU A 745 -18.52 21.89 8.43
C GLU A 745 -18.48 22.37 6.97
N LEU A 746 -17.30 22.31 6.34
CA LEU A 746 -17.08 22.70 4.94
C LEU A 746 -16.88 21.49 4.01
N GLY A 747 -16.73 20.30 4.60
CA GLY A 747 -16.28 19.09 3.94
C GLY A 747 -15.81 18.06 4.97
N PRO A 748 -15.55 16.80 4.57
CA PRO A 748 -15.29 15.67 5.47
C PRO A 748 -14.03 15.82 6.34
N LYS A 749 -13.09 16.66 5.89
CA LYS A 749 -11.80 16.93 6.53
C LYS A 749 -11.78 18.28 7.27
N HIS A 750 -12.93 18.97 7.41
CA HIS A 750 -13.02 20.17 8.25
C HIS A 750 -13.10 19.81 9.74
N TRP A 751 -12.13 20.31 10.51
CA TRP A 751 -12.06 20.15 11.96
C TRP A 751 -12.74 21.30 12.70
N THR A 752 -14.01 21.13 13.05
CA THR A 752 -14.77 22.09 13.87
C THR A 752 -14.44 21.94 15.37
N ASN A 753 -14.63 22.99 16.16
CA ASN A 753 -14.45 22.93 17.62
C ASN A 753 -15.30 21.81 18.27
N GLY A 754 -16.52 21.57 17.77
CA GLY A 754 -17.37 20.48 18.26
C GLY A 754 -16.81 19.09 17.97
N ARG A 755 -16.10 18.93 16.85
CA ARG A 755 -15.38 17.69 16.52
C ARG A 755 -14.17 17.48 17.42
N TYR A 756 -13.35 18.50 17.63
CA TYR A 756 -12.24 18.45 18.60
C TYR A 756 -12.73 18.13 20.02
N GLU A 757 -13.82 18.75 20.47
CA GLU A 757 -14.40 18.47 21.79
C GLU A 757 -14.88 17.02 21.92
N TYR A 758 -15.48 16.46 20.86
CA TYR A 758 -15.91 15.07 20.83
C TYR A 758 -14.73 14.09 20.84
N VAL A 759 -13.70 14.31 20.01
CA VAL A 759 -12.48 13.49 19.98
C VAL A 759 -11.73 13.56 21.31
N MET A 760 -11.61 14.74 21.94
CA MET A 760 -11.02 14.87 23.28
C MET A 760 -11.82 14.10 24.34
N LYS A 761 -13.16 14.07 24.27
CA LYS A 761 -13.99 13.24 25.16
C LYS A 761 -13.77 11.75 24.93
N LEU A 762 -13.62 11.28 23.68
CA LEU A 762 -13.28 9.89 23.37
C LEU A 762 -11.88 9.51 23.88
N LYS A 763 -10.84 10.30 23.56
CA LYS A 763 -9.46 10.07 24.03
C LYS A 763 -9.39 10.11 25.56
N GLN A 764 -10.13 11.00 26.24
CA GLN A 764 -10.26 10.98 27.70
C GLN A 764 -11.02 9.75 28.24
N ALA A 765 -12.08 9.30 27.58
CA ALA A 765 -12.85 8.13 28.01
C ALA A 765 -11.97 6.87 27.97
N ALA A 766 -11.13 6.71 26.96
CA ALA A 766 -10.11 5.66 26.90
C ALA A 766 -9.08 5.78 28.03
N LEU A 767 -8.57 6.98 28.32
CA LEU A 767 -7.66 7.21 29.46
C LEU A 767 -8.29 6.81 30.80
N ASN A 768 -9.57 7.14 30.98
CA ASN A 768 -10.33 6.81 32.19
C ASN A 768 -10.63 5.31 32.28
N PHE A 769 -10.89 4.64 31.16
CA PHE A 769 -11.06 3.19 31.10
C PHE A 769 -9.76 2.46 31.49
N ALA A 770 -8.63 2.83 30.89
CA ALA A 770 -7.31 2.30 31.21
C ALA A 770 -6.94 2.48 32.70
N LYS A 771 -7.14 3.68 33.25
CA LYS A 771 -6.91 3.98 34.68
C LYS A 771 -7.84 3.16 35.60
N LYS A 772 -9.09 2.86 35.18
CA LYS A 772 -10.02 1.98 35.92
C LYS A 772 -9.67 0.49 35.83
N ARG A 773 -9.10 0.03 34.71
CA ARG A 773 -8.58 -1.33 34.49
C ARG A 773 -7.18 -1.57 35.07
N TRP A 774 -6.58 -0.57 35.73
CA TRP A 774 -5.24 -0.60 36.34
C TRP A 774 -4.10 -0.84 35.34
N ALA A 775 -4.31 -0.54 34.06
CA ALA A 775 -3.30 -0.72 33.02
C ALA A 775 -2.11 0.25 33.20
N ASP A 776 -0.91 -0.27 32.96
CA ASP A 776 0.38 0.44 33.08
C ASP A 776 0.71 1.33 31.91
N TYR A 777 0.17 0.99 30.76
CA TYR A 777 0.40 1.65 29.50
C TYR A 777 -0.95 1.97 28.86
N ILE A 778 -0.97 2.94 27.96
CA ILE A 778 -2.02 3.08 26.95
C ILE A 778 -1.35 3.58 25.67
N LEU A 779 -1.52 2.82 24.59
CA LEU A 779 -1.17 3.25 23.25
C LEU A 779 -2.42 3.87 22.63
N TYR A 780 -2.32 5.13 22.22
CA TYR A 780 -3.24 5.71 21.25
C TYR A 780 -2.64 5.51 19.86
N SER A 781 -3.49 5.18 18.90
CA SER A 781 -3.19 5.32 17.49
C SER A 781 -4.38 5.96 16.79
N ASP A 782 -4.09 6.94 15.97
CA ASP A 782 -5.03 7.53 15.03
C ASP A 782 -4.98 6.73 13.70
N THR A 783 -6.09 6.74 12.96
CA THR A 783 -6.45 5.78 11.88
C THR A 783 -5.76 6.07 10.54
N ASP A 784 -5.08 7.22 10.49
CA ASP A 784 -4.22 7.77 9.44
C ASP A 784 -2.74 7.38 9.60
N ASN A 785 -2.39 6.57 10.62
CA ASN A 785 -1.05 6.08 10.91
C ASN A 785 -0.96 4.58 10.63
N ILE A 786 -0.05 4.17 9.75
CA ILE A 786 0.16 2.78 9.33
C ILE A 786 1.44 2.25 9.98
N LEU A 787 1.30 1.51 11.08
CA LEU A 787 2.40 0.86 11.79
C LEU A 787 2.84 -0.40 11.05
N THR A 788 3.89 -0.28 10.24
CA THR A 788 4.47 -1.40 9.47
C THR A 788 5.45 -2.25 10.28
N ASN A 789 5.91 -1.76 11.44
CA ASN A 789 6.83 -2.47 12.31
C ASN A 789 6.10 -3.19 13.46
N PRO A 790 6.06 -4.55 13.52
CA PRO A 790 5.40 -5.28 14.61
C PRO A 790 5.92 -4.95 16.01
N ASP A 791 7.22 -4.70 16.13
CA ASP A 791 7.88 -4.52 17.42
C ASP A 791 7.69 -3.10 18.00
N THR A 792 6.91 -2.24 17.31
CA THR A 792 6.66 -0.85 17.72
C THR A 792 6.31 -0.72 19.21
N LEU A 793 5.38 -1.52 19.72
CA LEU A 793 4.98 -1.46 21.14
C LEU A 793 6.13 -1.86 22.07
N HIS A 794 6.80 -2.99 21.81
CA HIS A 794 7.92 -3.48 22.61
C HIS A 794 9.09 -2.48 22.64
N LEU A 795 9.43 -1.89 21.49
CA LEU A 795 10.50 -0.90 21.35
C LEU A 795 10.18 0.38 22.13
N LEU A 796 8.95 0.90 22.01
CA LEU A 796 8.52 2.09 22.77
C LEU A 796 8.44 1.84 24.28
N MET A 797 8.06 0.62 24.69
CA MET A 797 8.08 0.20 26.10
C MET A 797 9.52 0.12 26.65
N ALA A 798 10.47 -0.41 25.87
CA ALA A 798 11.87 -0.56 26.25
C ALA A 798 12.57 0.79 26.53
N GLU A 799 12.19 1.86 25.84
CA GLU A 799 12.72 3.21 26.10
C GLU A 799 12.34 3.79 27.46
N ASN A 800 11.35 3.20 28.16
CA ASN A 800 10.94 3.55 29.52
C ASN A 800 10.70 5.07 29.71
N LYS A 801 9.95 5.68 28.79
CA LYS A 801 9.56 7.10 28.84
C LYS A 801 8.18 7.30 29.48
N SER A 802 7.80 8.54 29.73
CA SER A 802 6.49 8.92 30.30
C SER A 802 5.39 9.00 29.24
N VAL A 803 5.69 9.68 28.13
CA VAL A 803 4.88 9.72 26.91
C VAL A 803 5.85 9.63 25.75
N ILE A 804 5.65 8.71 24.81
CA ILE A 804 6.57 8.51 23.67
C ILE A 804 5.81 8.18 22.38
N ALA A 805 6.19 8.82 21.29
CA ALA A 805 5.73 8.50 19.94
C ALA A 805 6.80 7.72 19.16
N PRO A 806 6.40 6.75 18.31
CA PRO A 806 7.24 6.33 17.19
C PRO A 806 7.30 7.46 16.16
N MET A 807 8.47 7.70 15.54
CA MET A 807 8.55 8.60 14.40
C MET A 807 8.06 7.89 13.14
N LEU A 808 6.95 8.42 12.61
CA LEU A 808 6.29 7.94 11.41
C LEU A 808 6.73 8.78 10.21
N ASP A 809 6.95 8.11 9.08
CA ASP A 809 7.43 8.76 7.86
C ASP A 809 6.27 9.20 6.95
N SER A 810 6.48 10.25 6.17
CA SER A 810 5.46 10.83 5.29
C SER A 810 6.09 11.60 4.13
N GLN A 811 5.36 11.66 3.02
CA GLN A 811 5.75 12.26 1.73
C GLN A 811 6.31 13.69 1.87
N SER A 812 5.68 14.52 2.70
CA SER A 812 5.96 15.95 2.80
C SER A 812 6.76 16.31 4.05
N ALA A 813 7.04 17.60 4.24
CA ALA A 813 7.68 18.10 5.46
C ALA A 813 6.81 18.01 6.74
N TYR A 814 5.61 17.41 6.68
CA TYR A 814 4.78 17.06 7.83
C TYR A 814 5.38 15.91 8.66
N SER A 815 4.96 15.75 9.92
CA SER A 815 5.32 14.60 10.78
C SER A 815 4.43 14.59 12.03
N ASN A 816 4.48 13.50 12.81
CA ASN A 816 3.73 13.35 14.06
C ASN A 816 4.37 14.03 15.29
N TYR A 817 5.23 15.04 15.10
CA TYR A 817 5.92 15.74 16.18
C TYR A 817 6.32 17.18 15.83
N TRP A 818 6.45 18.04 16.83
CA TRP A 818 6.98 19.40 16.68
C TRP A 818 8.26 19.57 17.50
N CYS A 819 9.38 19.97 16.86
CA CYS A 819 10.62 20.33 17.57
C CYS A 819 10.56 21.67 18.32
N GLY A 820 9.49 22.44 18.18
CA GLY A 820 9.37 23.76 18.77
C GLY A 820 7.93 24.26 18.76
N ILE A 821 7.61 25.10 19.75
CA ILE A 821 6.30 25.72 19.94
C ILE A 821 6.52 27.20 20.28
N THR A 822 5.62 28.08 19.82
CA THR A 822 5.57 29.50 20.22
C THR A 822 4.99 29.65 21.64
N PRO A 823 5.17 30.81 22.31
CA PRO A 823 4.49 31.08 23.59
C PRO A 823 2.96 30.93 23.53
N GLN A 824 2.37 31.11 22.36
CA GLN A 824 0.94 31.03 22.06
C GLN A 824 0.46 29.61 21.67
N GLY A 825 1.33 28.59 21.70
CA GLY A 825 0.93 27.19 21.46
C GLY A 825 1.00 26.71 20.01
N TYR A 826 1.50 27.52 19.07
CA TYR A 826 1.60 27.15 17.66
C TYR A 826 2.94 26.50 17.30
N TYR A 827 2.96 25.72 16.22
CA TYR A 827 4.18 25.12 15.65
C TYR A 827 5.30 26.15 15.43
N ARG A 828 6.55 25.73 15.71
CA ARG A 828 7.77 26.45 15.33
C ARG A 828 8.84 25.47 14.85
N ARG A 829 9.13 25.48 13.54
CA ARG A 829 10.25 24.74 12.93
C ARG A 829 11.57 25.13 13.60
N THR A 830 12.50 24.17 13.73
CA THR A 830 13.86 24.40 14.26
C THR A 830 14.88 23.69 13.38
N ALA A 831 16.17 24.02 13.53
CA ALA A 831 17.26 23.39 12.79
C ALA A 831 17.40 21.87 13.05
N GLU A 832 16.85 21.37 14.16
CA GLU A 832 16.86 19.95 14.53
C GLU A 832 15.78 19.12 13.79
N TYR A 833 14.79 19.79 13.17
CA TYR A 833 13.62 19.11 12.60
C TYR A 833 13.96 18.17 11.44
N PHE A 834 14.68 18.67 10.43
CA PHE A 834 15.07 17.87 9.27
C PHE A 834 16.08 16.76 9.63
N PRO A 835 17.17 17.01 10.41
CA PRO A 835 18.05 15.93 10.87
C PRO A 835 17.36 14.82 11.66
N THR A 836 16.26 15.14 12.37
CA THR A 836 15.42 14.14 13.04
C THR A 836 14.55 13.37 12.03
N LYS A 837 13.79 14.06 11.16
CA LYS A 837 12.88 13.43 10.17
C LYS A 837 13.63 12.58 9.15
N GLN A 838 14.77 13.08 8.66
CA GLN A 838 15.65 12.39 7.70
C GLN A 838 16.55 11.35 8.37
N ARG A 839 16.35 11.04 9.66
CA ARG A 839 17.06 10.00 10.44
C ARG A 839 18.59 10.17 10.50
N GLN A 840 19.12 11.34 10.12
CA GLN A 840 20.54 11.73 10.27
C GLN A 840 21.00 11.74 11.74
N ARG A 841 20.06 11.84 12.68
CA ARG A 841 20.27 11.64 14.11
C ARG A 841 19.27 10.60 14.61
N LEU A 842 19.75 9.40 14.92
CA LEU A 842 18.95 8.30 15.47
C LEU A 842 18.94 8.35 17.01
N GLY A 843 17.78 8.27 17.63
CA GLY A 843 17.67 8.31 19.08
C GLY A 843 16.25 8.45 19.63
N CYS A 844 16.19 8.92 20.88
CA CYS A 844 14.96 9.16 21.64
C CYS A 844 14.99 10.56 22.26
N TYR A 845 14.35 11.51 21.60
CA TYR A 845 14.52 12.94 21.88
C TYR A 845 13.35 13.50 22.67
N PRO A 846 13.58 14.39 23.65
CA PRO A 846 12.49 15.15 24.27
C PRO A 846 11.91 16.12 23.23
N MET A 847 10.62 16.01 22.95
CA MET A 847 9.90 16.90 22.05
C MET A 847 8.84 17.68 22.85
N PRO A 848 8.62 18.97 22.56
CA PRO A 848 7.58 19.75 23.24
C PRO A 848 6.15 19.33 22.85
N MET A 849 5.97 18.63 21.72
CA MET A 849 4.71 17.93 21.38
C MET A 849 4.98 16.74 20.44
N VAL A 850 4.28 15.63 20.68
CA VAL A 850 4.13 14.48 19.76
C VAL A 850 2.67 14.03 19.74
N HIS A 851 2.18 13.49 18.62
CA HIS A 851 0.77 13.18 18.40
C HIS A 851 0.54 11.95 17.50
N SER A 852 -0.75 11.74 17.14
CA SER A 852 -1.29 10.69 16.27
C SER A 852 -1.09 9.25 16.78
N THR A 853 0.13 8.80 17.01
CA THR A 853 0.43 7.54 17.72
C THR A 853 1.32 7.84 18.94
N ILE A 854 0.81 7.58 20.15
CA ILE A 854 1.50 7.87 21.42
C ILE A 854 1.29 6.77 22.47
N LEU A 855 2.39 6.31 23.08
CA LEU A 855 2.40 5.41 24.23
C LEU A 855 2.60 6.21 25.51
N LEU A 856 1.66 6.14 26.46
CA LEU A 856 1.77 6.71 27.80
C LEU A 856 2.12 5.60 28.81
N ASP A 857 3.02 5.87 29.74
CA ASP A 857 3.28 5.00 30.92
C ASP A 857 2.51 5.55 32.14
N LEU A 858 1.36 4.95 32.42
CA LEU A 858 0.39 5.30 33.46
C LEU A 858 0.86 4.96 34.89
N ARG A 859 1.96 4.19 35.04
CA ARG A 859 2.55 3.88 36.35
C ARG A 859 3.22 5.09 36.96
N LYS A 860 3.82 5.94 36.12
CA LYS A 860 4.61 7.12 36.55
C LYS A 860 3.70 8.15 37.22
N ALA A 861 4.21 8.84 38.24
CA ALA A 861 3.38 9.73 39.05
C ALA A 861 2.77 10.91 38.24
N GLY A 862 3.50 11.46 37.27
CA GLY A 862 3.05 12.58 36.44
C GLY A 862 1.90 12.25 35.48
N THR A 863 1.92 11.09 34.83
CA THR A 863 0.88 10.66 33.86
C THR A 863 -0.47 10.35 34.51
N LYS A 864 -0.53 10.26 35.85
CA LYS A 864 -1.79 10.23 36.59
C LYS A 864 -2.55 11.56 36.45
N LYS A 865 -1.85 12.70 36.36
CA LYS A 865 -2.41 14.05 36.25
C LYS A 865 -2.89 14.44 34.84
N VAL A 866 -2.29 13.90 33.78
CA VAL A 866 -2.61 14.32 32.40
C VAL A 866 -4.04 13.94 31.97
N SER A 867 -4.61 14.78 31.10
CA SER A 867 -5.96 14.72 30.57
C SER A 867 -6.03 15.24 29.12
N PHE A 868 -6.99 14.72 28.35
CA PHE A 868 -7.48 15.31 27.10
C PHE A 868 -8.73 16.18 27.34
N HIS A 869 -9.58 15.81 28.31
CA HIS A 869 -10.84 16.52 28.57
C HIS A 869 -11.22 16.52 30.07
N PRO A 870 -11.76 17.63 30.62
CA PRO A 870 -11.77 18.96 30.02
C PRO A 870 -10.34 19.53 29.91
N PRO A 871 -10.12 20.57 29.08
CA PRO A 871 -8.88 21.34 29.11
C PRO A 871 -8.57 21.90 30.51
N HIS A 872 -7.29 22.23 30.76
CA HIS A 872 -6.89 22.85 32.02
C HIS A 872 -7.57 24.22 32.20
N LYS A 873 -7.78 24.64 33.46
CA LYS A 873 -8.48 25.92 33.76
C LYS A 873 -7.76 27.14 33.17
N ASP A 874 -6.44 27.08 33.10
CA ASP A 874 -5.56 28.13 32.57
C ASP A 874 -5.25 27.96 31.06
N TYR A 875 -5.99 27.08 30.37
CA TYR A 875 -5.78 26.82 28.95
C TYR A 875 -6.16 28.04 28.10
N SER A 876 -5.17 28.57 27.37
CA SER A 876 -5.25 29.81 26.59
C SER A 876 -4.66 29.67 25.17
N TRP A 877 -4.42 28.43 24.75
CA TRP A 877 -3.89 28.05 23.44
C TRP A 877 -5.03 27.67 22.47
N PRO A 878 -4.77 27.42 21.17
CA PRO A 878 -5.82 27.03 20.21
C PRO A 878 -6.58 25.77 20.63
N PHE A 879 -7.88 25.70 20.33
CA PHE A 879 -8.73 24.59 20.77
C PHE A 879 -8.62 23.41 19.80
N ASP A 880 -7.75 22.46 20.14
CA ASP A 880 -7.23 21.37 19.31
C ASP A 880 -6.79 20.23 20.25
N ASP A 881 -7.04 18.95 19.92
CA ASP A 881 -6.82 17.85 20.86
C ASP A 881 -5.33 17.55 21.13
N ILE A 882 -4.45 17.77 20.16
CA ILE A 882 -3.00 17.54 20.31
C ILE A 882 -2.37 18.68 21.12
N ILE A 883 -2.82 19.92 20.90
CA ILE A 883 -2.33 21.10 21.63
C ILE A 883 -2.84 21.11 23.07
N VAL A 884 -4.11 20.74 23.32
CA VAL A 884 -4.67 20.57 24.68
C VAL A 884 -3.90 19.49 25.44
N PHE A 885 -3.64 18.33 24.84
CA PHE A 885 -2.92 17.25 25.50
C PHE A 885 -1.45 17.61 25.79
N ALA A 886 -0.77 18.30 24.86
CA ALA A 886 0.60 18.78 25.06
C ALA A 886 0.69 19.80 26.22
N PHE A 887 -0.27 20.72 26.32
CA PHE A 887 -0.37 21.64 27.45
C PHE A 887 -0.65 20.91 28.76
N SER A 888 -1.53 19.91 28.76
CA SER A 888 -1.83 19.07 29.93
C SER A 888 -0.59 18.30 30.41
N CYS A 889 0.23 17.78 29.49
CA CYS A 889 1.53 17.20 29.79
C CYS A 889 2.49 18.23 30.39
N ARG A 890 2.62 19.41 29.77
CA ARG A 890 3.49 20.51 30.22
C ARG A 890 3.18 20.99 31.64
N ILE A 891 1.90 21.23 31.96
CA ILE A 891 1.45 21.64 33.30
C ILE A 891 1.60 20.50 34.33
N SER A 892 1.55 19.24 33.87
CA SER A 892 1.79 18.06 34.72
C SER A 892 3.28 17.74 34.94
N GLU A 893 4.20 18.55 34.40
CA GLU A 893 5.66 18.31 34.38
C GLU A 893 6.04 16.98 33.67
N VAL A 894 5.21 16.55 32.72
CA VAL A 894 5.40 15.31 31.95
C VAL A 894 6.08 15.61 30.62
N GLN A 895 7.35 15.20 30.49
CA GLN A 895 8.07 15.28 29.22
C GLN A 895 7.50 14.26 28.21
N MET A 896 7.29 14.73 26.98
CA MET A 896 6.95 13.93 25.80
C MET A 896 8.23 13.61 25.00
N TYR A 897 8.27 12.44 24.35
CA TYR A 897 9.45 11.95 23.62
C TYR A 897 9.08 11.45 22.23
N LEU A 898 10.04 11.51 21.30
CA LEU A 898 9.97 10.88 19.98
C LEU A 898 11.11 9.86 19.85
N CYS A 899 10.82 8.64 19.40
CA CYS A 899 11.83 7.66 18.99
C CYS A 899 11.90 7.56 17.46
N ASN A 900 13.09 7.71 16.87
CA ASN A 900 13.32 7.47 15.43
C ASN A 900 14.39 6.40 15.15
N LYS A 901 14.79 5.60 16.16
CA LYS A 901 15.86 4.59 16.07
C LYS A 901 15.65 3.54 14.96
N VAL A 902 14.39 3.20 14.65
CA VAL A 902 14.01 2.30 13.55
C VAL A 902 12.87 2.92 12.75
N ARG A 903 12.62 2.42 11.54
CA ARG A 903 11.37 2.69 10.82
C ARG A 903 10.22 1.99 11.55
N TYR A 904 9.21 2.76 11.95
CA TYR A 904 8.05 2.27 12.71
C TYR A 904 6.79 2.11 11.86
N GLY A 905 6.64 2.98 10.87
CA GLY A 905 5.43 3.12 10.09
C GLY A 905 5.38 4.44 9.34
N TYR A 906 4.23 4.70 8.74
CA TYR A 906 3.95 5.86 7.91
C TYR A 906 2.75 6.65 8.46
N LEU A 907 2.60 7.91 8.06
CA LEU A 907 1.36 8.67 8.28
C LEU A 907 0.97 9.45 7.02
N ASN A 908 -0.34 9.59 6.78
CA ASN A 908 -0.85 10.43 5.69
C ASN A 908 -0.62 11.93 5.97
N VAL A 909 -0.69 12.75 4.93
CA VAL A 909 -0.66 14.22 5.07
C VAL A 909 -2.10 14.72 5.23
N PRO A 910 -2.45 15.45 6.32
CA PRO A 910 -3.82 15.90 6.57
C PRO A 910 -4.41 16.72 5.43
N ALA A 911 -5.62 16.37 5.04
CA ALA A 911 -6.31 16.99 3.92
C ALA A 911 -6.90 18.36 4.29
N LYS A 912 -6.98 19.26 3.30
CA LYS A 912 -7.55 20.61 3.46
C LYS A 912 -9.05 20.53 3.76
N PRO A 913 -9.66 21.50 4.48
CA PRO A 913 -11.07 21.41 4.93
C PRO A 913 -12.13 21.20 3.84
N HIS A 914 -11.82 21.51 2.58
CA HIS A 914 -12.68 21.35 1.40
C HIS A 914 -12.39 20.09 0.58
N GLN A 915 -11.33 19.32 0.89
CA GLN A 915 -10.99 18.10 0.15
C GLN A 915 -11.93 16.94 0.51
N THR A 916 -12.09 16.04 -0.44
CA THR A 916 -13.00 14.90 -0.38
C THR A 916 -12.32 13.67 0.24
N VAL A 917 -13.09 12.58 0.40
CA VAL A 917 -12.51 11.26 0.73
C VAL A 917 -11.76 10.64 -0.46
N GLU A 918 -12.05 11.06 -1.70
CA GLU A 918 -11.32 10.59 -2.88
C GLU A 918 -9.93 11.25 -3.00
N ASP A 919 -9.81 12.54 -2.67
CA ASP A 919 -8.50 13.20 -2.56
C ASP A 919 -7.62 12.52 -1.50
N ASP A 920 -8.23 12.04 -0.41
CA ASP A 920 -7.56 11.28 0.64
C ASP A 920 -7.16 9.86 0.19
N ARG A 921 -8.01 9.17 -0.60
CA ARG A 921 -7.67 7.89 -1.25
C ARG A 921 -6.41 8.05 -2.11
N ILE A 922 -6.35 9.08 -2.95
CA ILE A 922 -5.22 9.32 -3.85
C ILE A 922 -3.94 9.66 -3.06
N ASN A 923 -4.04 10.46 -1.99
CA ASN A 923 -2.92 10.73 -1.09
C ASN A 923 -2.41 9.44 -0.41
N PHE A 924 -3.32 8.58 0.05
CA PHE A 924 -2.99 7.29 0.67
C PHE A 924 -2.33 6.32 -0.32
N ILE A 925 -2.82 6.21 -1.57
CA ILE A 925 -2.19 5.39 -2.61
C ILE A 925 -0.75 5.86 -2.83
N HIS A 926 -0.50 7.17 -2.96
CA HIS A 926 0.88 7.67 -3.09
C HIS A 926 1.76 7.36 -1.86
N LEU A 927 1.19 7.31 -0.64
CA LEU A 927 1.92 6.92 0.58
C LEU A 927 2.27 5.42 0.55
N TYR A 928 1.36 4.59 0.04
CA TYR A 928 1.60 3.16 -0.17
C TYR A 928 2.72 2.95 -1.19
N LEU A 929 2.72 3.65 -2.32
CA LEU A 929 3.77 3.56 -3.33
C LEU A 929 5.15 3.97 -2.80
N GLU A 930 5.25 5.06 -2.03
CA GLU A 930 6.52 5.43 -1.37
C GLU A 930 6.93 4.41 -0.28
N SER A 931 5.99 3.68 0.32
CA SER A 931 6.32 2.62 1.29
C SER A 931 7.00 1.40 0.64
N LEU A 932 6.61 1.07 -0.61
CA LEU A 932 7.17 -0.03 -1.41
C LEU A 932 8.65 0.16 -1.79
N ILE A 933 9.18 1.38 -1.68
CA ILE A 933 10.60 1.68 -1.94
C ILE A 933 11.48 1.17 -0.79
N HIS A 934 10.95 1.14 0.43
CA HIS A 934 11.73 0.94 1.67
C HIS A 934 11.38 -0.34 2.44
N GLY A 935 10.53 -1.20 1.88
CA GLY A 935 10.06 -2.40 2.56
C GLY A 935 9.02 -3.18 1.74
N PRO A 936 8.51 -4.30 2.29
CA PRO A 936 7.47 -5.07 1.64
C PRO A 936 6.13 -4.32 1.59
N PRO A 937 5.20 -4.74 0.71
CA PRO A 937 3.84 -4.20 0.66
C PRO A 937 3.14 -4.10 2.02
N MET A 938 2.30 -3.08 2.20
CA MET A 938 1.44 -2.96 3.40
C MET A 938 0.22 -3.87 3.25
N TYR A 939 0.46 -5.19 3.34
CA TYR A 939 -0.52 -6.24 3.06
C TYR A 939 -1.86 -6.02 3.78
N LEU A 940 -2.94 -6.19 3.01
CA LEU A 940 -4.31 -6.06 3.49
C LEU A 940 -4.66 -7.13 4.52
N SER A 941 -5.55 -6.77 5.45
CA SER A 941 -6.12 -7.72 6.41
C SER A 941 -7.00 -8.74 5.68
N ARG A 942 -6.57 -10.01 5.67
CA ARG A 942 -7.35 -11.19 5.20
C ARG A 942 -8.69 -11.44 5.93
N HIS A 943 -9.08 -10.54 6.83
CA HIS A 943 -10.30 -10.59 7.65
C HIS A 943 -11.21 -9.38 7.35
N VAL A 944 -11.07 -8.82 6.15
CA VAL A 944 -11.90 -7.77 5.57
C VAL A 944 -12.08 -8.08 4.09
N HIS A 945 -13.30 -8.05 3.57
CA HIS A 945 -13.54 -8.08 2.14
C HIS A 945 -13.20 -6.72 1.49
N VAL A 946 -12.39 -6.75 0.43
CA VAL A 946 -12.04 -5.57 -0.38
C VAL A 946 -12.44 -5.88 -1.82
N PRO A 947 -13.20 -5.01 -2.50
CA PRO A 947 -13.54 -5.22 -3.90
C PRO A 947 -12.25 -5.25 -4.76
N PRO A 948 -12.19 -6.08 -5.83
CA PRO A 948 -11.06 -6.08 -6.74
C PRO A 948 -10.93 -4.72 -7.42
N LYS A 949 -9.68 -4.27 -7.61
CA LYS A 949 -9.39 -3.09 -8.41
C LYS A 949 -9.63 -3.41 -9.89
N GLN A 950 -10.10 -2.42 -10.64
CA GLN A 950 -10.27 -2.49 -12.09
C GLN A 950 -9.10 -1.75 -12.72
N SER A 951 -8.34 -2.44 -13.57
CA SER A 951 -7.17 -1.89 -14.26
C SER A 951 -7.53 -1.43 -15.67
N ASP A 952 -6.94 -0.33 -16.12
CA ASP A 952 -7.07 0.14 -17.50
C ASP A 952 -5.73 0.60 -18.08
N LEU A 953 -5.71 0.74 -19.41
CA LEU A 953 -4.56 1.21 -20.18
C LEU A 953 -4.52 2.75 -20.29
N MET A 954 -5.27 3.49 -19.48
CA MET A 954 -5.34 4.97 -19.44
C MET A 954 -5.63 5.67 -20.78
N GLY A 955 -6.08 4.94 -21.82
CA GLY A 955 -6.26 5.47 -23.18
C GLY A 955 -5.03 5.34 -24.10
N PHE A 956 -4.05 4.51 -23.73
CA PHE A 956 -3.02 3.95 -24.62
C PHE A 956 -3.47 2.59 -25.15
N ASP A 957 -2.88 2.13 -26.25
CA ASP A 957 -3.21 0.83 -26.86
C ASP A 957 -2.53 -0.35 -26.14
N GLU A 958 -1.37 -0.09 -25.54
CA GLU A 958 -0.61 -1.03 -24.70
C GLU A 958 0.28 -0.24 -23.71
N ILE A 959 0.52 -0.82 -22.54
CA ILE A 959 1.42 -0.28 -21.52
C ILE A 959 2.49 -1.32 -21.20
N TYR A 960 3.75 -0.99 -21.44
CA TYR A 960 4.88 -1.90 -21.29
C TYR A 960 5.64 -1.66 -19.99
N LEU A 961 5.88 -2.72 -19.22
CA LEU A 961 6.84 -2.73 -18.10
C LEU A 961 8.10 -3.52 -18.50
N ILE A 962 9.21 -2.82 -18.72
CA ILE A 962 10.52 -3.43 -19.01
C ILE A 962 11.13 -3.89 -17.69
N ASN A 963 11.30 -5.20 -17.52
CA ASN A 963 11.90 -5.79 -16.32
C ASN A 963 12.87 -6.93 -16.68
N LEU A 964 14.09 -6.87 -16.13
CA LEU A 964 15.01 -8.00 -16.21
C LEU A 964 14.44 -9.18 -15.43
N ARG A 965 14.24 -10.34 -16.08
CA ARG A 965 13.63 -11.54 -15.49
C ARG A 965 14.32 -12.05 -14.21
N ARG A 966 15.59 -11.70 -13.98
CA ARG A 966 16.31 -11.99 -12.72
C ARG A 966 15.93 -11.05 -11.56
N ARG A 967 15.46 -9.83 -11.86
CA ARG A 967 15.06 -8.78 -10.91
C ARG A 967 13.61 -8.93 -10.49
N GLN A 968 13.26 -10.10 -9.95
CA GLN A 968 11.90 -10.35 -9.44
C GLN A 968 11.54 -9.39 -8.29
N ASP A 969 12.53 -8.93 -7.54
CA ASP A 969 12.40 -7.89 -6.50
C ASP A 969 11.84 -6.57 -7.05
N ARG A 970 12.31 -6.13 -8.23
CA ARG A 970 11.80 -4.96 -8.92
C ARG A 970 10.45 -5.25 -9.59
N ARG A 971 10.32 -6.41 -10.24
CA ARG A 971 9.09 -6.86 -10.91
C ARG A 971 7.89 -6.87 -9.99
N ASP A 972 8.00 -7.54 -8.84
CA ASP A 972 6.91 -7.67 -7.87
C ASP A 972 6.51 -6.30 -7.32
N ARG A 973 7.48 -5.44 -6.99
CA ARG A 973 7.23 -4.06 -6.55
C ARG A 973 6.46 -3.25 -7.60
N MET A 974 6.87 -3.33 -8.86
CA MET A 974 6.21 -2.59 -9.95
C MET A 974 4.82 -3.12 -10.27
N LEU A 975 4.62 -4.44 -10.25
CA LEU A 975 3.28 -5.04 -10.38
C LEU A 975 2.34 -4.62 -9.24
N TRP A 976 2.84 -4.60 -7.99
CA TRP A 976 2.08 -4.02 -6.86
C TRP A 976 1.78 -2.52 -7.06
N SER A 977 2.71 -1.78 -7.65
CA SER A 977 2.54 -0.33 -7.89
C SER A 977 1.49 -0.03 -8.94
N LEU A 978 1.48 -0.80 -10.04
CA LEU A 978 0.52 -0.67 -11.15
C LEU A 978 -0.88 -1.14 -10.73
N TYR A 979 -0.98 -2.28 -10.03
CA TYR A 979 -2.24 -2.72 -9.41
C TYR A 979 -2.79 -1.66 -8.44
N GLU A 980 -1.94 -1.06 -7.61
CA GLU A 980 -2.39 -0.03 -6.69
C GLU A 980 -2.87 1.27 -7.37
N LEU A 981 -2.31 1.59 -8.54
CA LEU A 981 -2.68 2.72 -9.39
C LEU A 981 -3.85 2.45 -10.35
N GLU A 982 -4.43 1.24 -10.34
CA GLU A 982 -5.50 0.83 -11.26
C GLU A 982 -5.04 0.88 -12.74
N ILE A 983 -3.78 0.47 -13.01
CA ILE A 983 -3.15 0.44 -14.35
C ILE A 983 -2.86 -1.00 -14.76
N ASP A 984 -3.26 -1.39 -15.97
CA ASP A 984 -2.81 -2.66 -16.58
C ASP A 984 -1.47 -2.46 -17.32
N ALA A 985 -0.65 -3.51 -17.42
CA ALA A 985 0.61 -3.46 -18.15
C ALA A 985 1.16 -4.84 -18.56
N LYS A 986 1.49 -4.96 -19.85
CA LYS A 986 2.27 -6.05 -20.42
C LYS A 986 3.72 -6.02 -19.94
N VAL A 987 4.12 -6.99 -19.12
CA VAL A 987 5.52 -7.12 -18.68
C VAL A 987 6.39 -7.72 -19.78
N VAL A 988 7.41 -6.98 -20.17
CA VAL A 988 8.45 -7.41 -21.12
C VAL A 988 9.63 -7.98 -20.32
N ASP A 989 9.92 -9.27 -20.52
CA ASP A 989 11.16 -9.90 -20.03
C ASP A 989 12.35 -9.26 -20.76
N ALA A 990 12.99 -8.27 -20.13
CA ALA A 990 14.05 -7.47 -20.72
C ALA A 990 15.30 -8.30 -21.05
N ILE A 991 16.03 -7.89 -22.08
CA ILE A 991 17.21 -8.61 -22.59
C ILE A 991 18.37 -8.48 -21.61
N ASP A 992 18.79 -9.62 -21.08
CA ASP A 992 19.87 -9.71 -20.10
C ASP A 992 21.24 -9.53 -20.77
N GLY A 993 21.72 -8.28 -20.81
CA GLY A 993 23.05 -7.95 -21.29
C GLY A 993 24.19 -8.71 -20.58
N ALA A 994 24.03 -9.10 -19.32
CA ALA A 994 25.04 -9.89 -18.61
C ALA A 994 25.03 -11.39 -19.00
N ALA A 995 23.99 -11.84 -19.70
CA ALA A 995 23.90 -13.20 -20.27
C ALA A 995 24.43 -13.28 -21.71
N LEU A 996 24.50 -12.16 -22.44
CA LEU A 996 25.01 -12.10 -23.81
C LEU A 996 26.55 -12.30 -23.86
N ASN A 997 27.03 -13.04 -24.85
CA ASN A 997 28.45 -13.05 -25.23
C ASN A 997 28.73 -12.20 -26.49
N SER A 998 29.99 -11.78 -26.70
CA SER A 998 30.34 -10.89 -27.81
C SER A 998 30.12 -11.50 -29.22
N SER A 999 29.95 -12.82 -29.34
CA SER A 999 29.48 -13.47 -30.58
C SER A 999 27.99 -13.30 -30.81
N GLU A 1000 27.14 -13.41 -29.79
CA GLU A 1000 25.69 -13.17 -29.89
C GLU A 1000 25.38 -11.71 -30.24
N VAL A 1001 26.09 -10.77 -29.61
CA VAL A 1001 25.99 -9.32 -29.94
C VAL A 1001 26.23 -9.09 -31.45
N LYS A 1002 27.24 -9.75 -32.03
CA LYS A 1002 27.53 -9.67 -33.48
C LYS A 1002 26.53 -10.43 -34.35
N ILE A 1003 25.97 -11.54 -33.88
CA ILE A 1003 24.89 -12.27 -34.57
C ILE A 1003 23.60 -11.45 -34.63
N LEU A 1004 23.34 -10.61 -33.63
CA LEU A 1004 22.25 -9.63 -33.61
C LEU A 1004 22.52 -8.41 -34.51
N GLY A 1005 23.68 -8.32 -35.16
CA GLY A 1005 24.08 -7.19 -36.01
C GLY A 1005 24.43 -5.92 -35.25
N VAL A 1006 24.67 -6.02 -33.93
CA VAL A 1006 24.99 -4.87 -33.08
C VAL A 1006 26.44 -4.45 -33.31
N ASP A 1007 26.62 -3.31 -33.96
CA ASP A 1007 27.90 -2.62 -34.12
C ASP A 1007 27.86 -1.27 -33.40
N LEU A 1008 28.94 -0.92 -32.69
CA LEU A 1008 29.06 0.35 -31.98
C LEU A 1008 29.15 1.54 -32.97
N LEU A 1009 28.49 2.66 -32.64
CA LEU A 1009 28.65 3.92 -33.35
C LEU A 1009 30.16 4.31 -33.45
N PRO A 1010 30.71 4.51 -34.67
CA PRO A 1010 32.13 4.82 -34.83
C PRO A 1010 32.58 6.04 -34.03
N GLY A 1011 33.60 5.88 -33.19
CA GLY A 1011 34.13 6.96 -32.34
C GLY A 1011 33.30 7.26 -31.09
N TYR A 1012 32.27 6.48 -30.76
CA TYR A 1012 31.52 6.64 -29.50
C TYR A 1012 32.36 6.31 -28.27
N TYR A 1013 32.42 7.25 -27.34
CA TYR A 1013 32.90 7.08 -25.97
C TYR A 1013 31.92 7.78 -25.04
N ASP A 1014 31.66 7.17 -23.89
CA ASP A 1014 30.75 7.71 -22.87
C ASP A 1014 31.27 9.05 -22.32
N PRO A 1015 30.51 10.18 -22.43
CA PRO A 1015 31.04 11.51 -22.09
C PRO A 1015 31.36 11.73 -20.60
N PHE A 1016 30.92 10.82 -19.72
CA PHE A 1016 30.95 10.98 -18.25
C PHE A 1016 31.81 9.92 -17.54
N SER A 1017 32.15 8.83 -18.23
CA SER A 1017 32.97 7.72 -17.72
C SER A 1017 34.10 7.29 -18.67
N GLY A 1018 34.14 7.78 -19.91
CA GLY A 1018 35.26 7.61 -20.85
C GLY A 1018 35.43 6.21 -21.43
N ARG A 1019 34.47 5.31 -21.21
CA ARG A 1019 34.45 3.92 -21.72
C ARG A 1019 33.62 3.78 -22.99
N THR A 1020 33.71 2.63 -23.65
CA THR A 1020 32.76 2.18 -24.67
C THR A 1020 31.47 1.64 -24.03
N LEU A 1021 30.53 1.21 -24.87
CA LEU A 1021 29.26 0.61 -24.49
C LEU A 1021 29.45 -0.66 -23.65
N THR A 1022 28.63 -0.83 -22.62
CA THR A 1022 28.52 -2.07 -21.84
C THR A 1022 27.40 -2.94 -22.39
N LYS A 1023 27.47 -4.26 -22.17
CA LYS A 1023 26.39 -5.15 -22.61
C LYS A 1023 25.06 -4.87 -21.90
N GLY A 1024 25.09 -4.37 -20.68
CA GLY A 1024 23.89 -3.94 -19.96
C GLY A 1024 23.17 -2.80 -20.69
N GLU A 1025 23.90 -1.85 -21.27
CA GLU A 1025 23.34 -0.80 -22.12
C GLU A 1025 22.85 -1.36 -23.48
N VAL A 1026 23.55 -2.34 -24.07
CA VAL A 1026 23.05 -3.10 -25.25
C VAL A 1026 21.70 -3.78 -24.95
N GLY A 1027 21.60 -4.50 -23.84
CA GLY A 1027 20.38 -5.20 -23.43
C GLY A 1027 19.22 -4.25 -23.14
N CYS A 1028 19.51 -3.10 -22.52
CA CYS A 1028 18.53 -2.01 -22.36
C CYS A 1028 18.05 -1.50 -23.73
N PHE A 1029 18.97 -1.09 -24.62
CA PHE A 1029 18.63 -0.59 -25.95
C PHE A 1029 17.76 -1.57 -26.74
N LEU A 1030 18.17 -2.84 -26.80
CA LEU A 1030 17.43 -3.88 -27.51
C LEU A 1030 16.02 -4.08 -26.92
N SER A 1031 15.85 -3.96 -25.60
CA SER A 1031 14.53 -4.09 -24.95
C SER A 1031 13.56 -2.99 -25.39
N HIS A 1032 14.02 -1.73 -25.51
CA HIS A 1032 13.21 -0.65 -26.08
C HIS A 1032 12.98 -0.83 -27.59
N TYR A 1033 14.03 -1.23 -28.35
CA TYR A 1033 13.95 -1.44 -29.79
C TYR A 1033 12.91 -2.50 -30.18
N TYR A 1034 12.82 -3.62 -29.44
CA TYR A 1034 11.80 -4.64 -29.71
C TYR A 1034 10.38 -4.16 -29.38
N ILE A 1035 10.18 -3.23 -28.43
CA ILE A 1035 8.87 -2.59 -28.19
C ILE A 1035 8.51 -1.66 -29.35
N TRP A 1036 9.42 -0.79 -29.81
CA TRP A 1036 9.16 0.06 -30.99
C TRP A 1036 8.84 -0.78 -32.22
N LYS A 1037 9.54 -1.91 -32.40
CA LYS A 1037 9.24 -2.87 -33.46
C LYS A 1037 7.87 -3.52 -33.28
N GLU A 1038 7.52 -3.97 -32.08
CA GLU A 1038 6.20 -4.57 -31.82
C GLU A 1038 5.07 -3.58 -32.11
N MET A 1039 5.20 -2.30 -31.71
CA MET A 1039 4.24 -1.25 -32.06
C MET A 1039 4.05 -1.08 -33.57
N VAL A 1040 5.13 -1.11 -34.35
CA VAL A 1040 5.06 -0.98 -35.82
C VAL A 1040 4.51 -2.26 -36.46
N ASP A 1041 4.96 -3.44 -36.04
CA ASP A 1041 4.48 -4.73 -36.55
C ASP A 1041 2.99 -4.98 -36.20
N MET A 1042 2.49 -4.42 -35.09
CA MET A 1042 1.08 -4.52 -34.64
C MET A 1042 0.20 -3.31 -34.95
N GLN A 1043 0.77 -2.20 -35.46
CA GLN A 1043 0.08 -0.91 -35.70
C GLN A 1043 -0.59 -0.33 -34.44
N LEU A 1044 0.18 -0.17 -33.36
CA LEU A 1044 -0.27 0.49 -32.12
C LEU A 1044 -0.03 2.01 -32.21
N ASP A 1045 -1.11 2.81 -32.20
CA ASP A 1045 -1.07 4.27 -32.39
C ASP A 1045 -0.26 4.99 -31.30
N LYS A 1046 -0.39 4.58 -30.03
CA LYS A 1046 0.32 5.13 -28.87
C LYS A 1046 0.50 4.12 -27.74
N ALA A 1047 1.73 4.02 -27.23
CA ALA A 1047 2.08 3.17 -26.09
C ALA A 1047 2.78 3.96 -24.98
N LEU A 1048 2.74 3.41 -23.76
CA LEU A 1048 3.44 3.93 -22.59
C LEU A 1048 4.47 2.93 -22.07
N ILE A 1049 5.69 3.37 -21.83
CA ILE A 1049 6.79 2.52 -21.35
C ILE A 1049 7.17 2.91 -19.91
N PHE A 1050 7.42 1.91 -19.07
CA PHE A 1050 8.05 2.01 -17.74
C PHE A 1050 9.27 1.10 -17.63
N GLU A 1051 10.36 1.59 -17.04
CA GLU A 1051 11.47 0.79 -16.51
C GLU A 1051 11.14 0.27 -15.09
N ASP A 1052 11.88 -0.74 -14.59
CA ASP A 1052 11.53 -1.42 -13.34
C ASP A 1052 12.01 -0.75 -12.03
N ASP A 1053 12.80 0.32 -12.09
CA ASP A 1053 13.27 1.09 -10.91
C ASP A 1053 12.66 2.50 -10.72
N VAL A 1054 11.46 2.68 -11.24
CA VAL A 1054 10.70 3.93 -11.11
C VAL A 1054 9.80 4.03 -9.88
N ARG A 1055 9.49 5.27 -9.50
CA ARG A 1055 8.45 5.66 -8.53
C ARG A 1055 7.53 6.75 -9.09
N PHE A 1056 6.27 6.69 -8.70
CA PHE A 1056 5.19 7.53 -9.22
C PHE A 1056 4.91 8.73 -8.33
N GLN A 1057 4.74 9.91 -8.93
CA GLN A 1057 4.35 11.12 -8.21
C GLN A 1057 2.86 11.11 -7.81
N ALA A 1058 2.51 11.92 -6.81
CA ALA A 1058 1.13 12.12 -6.38
C ALA A 1058 0.20 12.42 -7.58
N ASN A 1059 -0.98 11.80 -7.58
CA ASN A 1059 -1.99 11.93 -8.65
C ASN A 1059 -1.56 11.42 -10.05
N PHE A 1060 -0.52 10.57 -10.17
CA PHE A 1060 0.04 10.09 -11.45
C PHE A 1060 -1.00 9.87 -12.58
N LYS A 1061 -1.89 8.88 -12.45
CA LYS A 1061 -2.89 8.51 -13.46
C LYS A 1061 -3.78 9.68 -13.85
N ARG A 1062 -4.35 10.41 -12.86
CA ARG A 1062 -5.17 11.61 -13.07
C ARG A 1062 -4.41 12.76 -13.76
N ARG A 1063 -3.10 12.90 -13.53
CA ARG A 1063 -2.26 13.91 -14.19
C ARG A 1063 -1.90 13.51 -15.62
N LEU A 1064 -1.62 12.23 -15.87
CA LEU A 1064 -1.29 11.72 -17.21
C LEU A 1064 -2.51 11.71 -18.14
N MET A 1065 -3.64 11.16 -17.71
CA MET A 1065 -4.86 11.10 -18.54
C MET A 1065 -5.31 12.51 -18.97
N ARG A 1066 -5.32 13.47 -18.04
CA ARG A 1066 -5.62 14.88 -18.35
C ARG A 1066 -4.60 15.50 -19.33
N LEU A 1067 -3.32 15.15 -19.22
CA LEU A 1067 -2.31 15.66 -20.15
C LEU A 1067 -2.54 15.11 -21.56
N MET A 1068 -2.82 13.81 -21.69
CA MET A 1068 -3.13 13.22 -23.00
C MET A 1068 -4.43 13.82 -23.58
N GLU A 1069 -5.44 14.06 -22.75
CA GLU A 1069 -6.66 14.79 -23.13
C GLU A 1069 -6.35 16.22 -23.63
N GLU A 1070 -5.51 16.99 -22.92
CA GLU A 1070 -5.10 18.33 -23.36
C GLU A 1070 -4.23 18.30 -24.64
N VAL A 1071 -3.44 17.24 -24.86
CA VAL A 1071 -2.62 17.00 -26.08
C VAL A 1071 -3.51 16.68 -27.28
N GLU A 1072 -4.51 15.80 -27.10
CA GLU A 1072 -5.47 15.42 -28.14
C GLU A 1072 -6.40 16.58 -28.52
N GLN A 1073 -6.86 17.37 -27.54
CA GLN A 1073 -7.74 18.53 -27.76
C GLN A 1073 -7.11 19.66 -28.59
N VAL A 1074 -5.78 19.74 -28.68
CA VAL A 1074 -5.07 20.74 -29.50
C VAL A 1074 -4.43 20.17 -30.77
N GLU A 1075 -4.65 18.88 -31.06
CA GLU A 1075 -4.07 18.16 -32.20
C GLU A 1075 -2.53 18.31 -32.29
N LEU A 1076 -1.84 18.23 -31.14
CA LEU A 1076 -0.37 18.38 -31.08
C LEU A 1076 0.33 17.22 -31.82
N ASP A 1077 1.24 17.54 -32.75
CA ASP A 1077 2.12 16.57 -33.38
C ASP A 1077 3.25 16.15 -32.41
N TRP A 1078 3.28 14.89 -32.00
CA TRP A 1078 4.26 14.38 -31.02
C TRP A 1078 4.73 12.94 -31.34
N ASP A 1079 6.01 12.70 -31.11
CA ASP A 1079 6.62 11.37 -31.23
C ASP A 1079 6.89 10.74 -29.87
N ILE A 1080 7.38 11.52 -28.91
CA ILE A 1080 7.77 11.04 -27.57
C ILE A 1080 7.48 12.08 -26.49
N ILE A 1081 6.91 11.65 -25.36
CA ILE A 1081 6.65 12.48 -24.17
C ILE A 1081 7.31 11.83 -22.95
N TYR A 1082 8.38 12.42 -22.42
CA TYR A 1082 9.04 11.95 -21.20
C TYR A 1082 8.17 12.18 -19.95
N LEU A 1083 7.88 11.09 -19.23
CA LEU A 1083 7.23 11.12 -17.92
C LEU A 1083 8.27 11.13 -16.78
N GLY A 1084 9.42 10.49 -17.00
CA GLY A 1084 10.57 10.48 -16.10
C GLY A 1084 11.88 10.44 -16.88
N ARG A 1085 12.80 11.37 -16.56
CA ARG A 1085 14.15 11.51 -17.14
C ARG A 1085 15.05 12.33 -16.20
N LYS A 1086 16.35 12.32 -16.44
CA LYS A 1086 17.31 13.30 -15.92
C LYS A 1086 17.55 14.40 -16.95
N LYS A 1087 17.02 15.60 -16.68
CA LYS A 1087 17.36 16.83 -17.40
C LYS A 1087 18.85 17.18 -17.16
N VAL A 1088 19.59 17.51 -18.21
CA VAL A 1088 21.04 17.80 -18.13
C VAL A 1088 21.32 19.31 -18.04
N ASN A 1089 20.75 20.08 -18.96
CA ASN A 1089 20.86 21.54 -18.97
C ASN A 1089 19.93 22.13 -17.92
N LEU A 1090 20.38 23.11 -17.13
CA LEU A 1090 19.59 23.69 -16.02
C LEU A 1090 18.65 24.82 -16.46
N GLU A 1091 18.77 25.27 -17.72
CA GLU A 1091 18.00 26.39 -18.27
C GLU A 1091 16.50 26.01 -18.38
N GLU A 1092 15.62 27.00 -18.29
CA GLU A 1092 14.17 26.77 -18.36
C GLU A 1092 13.79 26.23 -19.75
N GLU A 1093 13.14 25.07 -19.79
CA GLU A 1093 12.66 24.49 -21.05
C GLU A 1093 11.38 25.20 -21.47
N VAL A 1094 11.28 25.51 -22.76
CA VAL A 1094 10.15 26.25 -23.32
C VAL A 1094 8.86 25.45 -23.14
N ALA A 1095 7.86 26.07 -22.51
CA ALA A 1095 6.53 25.48 -22.37
C ALA A 1095 5.84 25.33 -23.73
N VAL A 1096 5.06 24.27 -23.89
CA VAL A 1096 4.20 24.09 -25.07
C VAL A 1096 3.01 25.05 -24.95
N GLU A 1097 2.68 25.76 -26.02
CA GLU A 1097 1.51 26.63 -26.00
C GLU A 1097 0.21 25.81 -25.88
N ASN A 1098 -0.76 26.34 -25.14
CA ASN A 1098 -2.09 25.76 -24.89
C ASN A 1098 -2.14 24.45 -24.07
N VAL A 1099 -1.09 23.61 -24.06
CA VAL A 1099 -1.01 22.38 -23.24
C VAL A 1099 -0.33 22.65 -21.89
N ARG A 1100 -0.96 22.28 -20.77
CA ARG A 1100 -0.42 22.58 -19.44
C ARG A 1100 0.52 21.50 -18.95
N ASN A 1101 1.58 21.90 -18.25
CA ASN A 1101 2.58 21.01 -17.65
C ASN A 1101 3.39 20.21 -18.70
N LEU A 1102 3.50 20.71 -19.92
CA LEU A 1102 4.29 20.14 -21.02
C LEU A 1102 5.35 21.16 -21.48
N VAL A 1103 6.57 20.70 -21.71
CA VAL A 1103 7.69 21.49 -22.25
C VAL A 1103 8.34 20.75 -23.42
N TYR A 1104 8.99 21.48 -24.32
CA TYR A 1104 9.90 20.88 -25.30
C TYR A 1104 11.07 20.23 -24.56
N ALA A 1105 11.44 18.99 -24.93
CA ALA A 1105 12.54 18.28 -24.28
C ALA A 1105 13.90 18.81 -24.78
N ASP A 1106 14.80 19.12 -23.85
CA ASP A 1106 16.20 19.40 -24.14
C ASP A 1106 17.08 18.15 -23.91
N TYR A 1107 18.41 18.28 -23.94
CA TYR A 1107 19.34 17.18 -23.69
C TYR A 1107 19.06 16.50 -22.33
N SER A 1108 18.92 15.17 -22.39
CA SER A 1108 18.32 14.35 -21.35
C SER A 1108 19.05 13.00 -21.22
N TYR A 1109 19.12 12.49 -20.00
CA TYR A 1109 19.56 11.13 -19.67
C TYR A 1109 18.41 10.34 -19.02
N TRP A 1110 18.56 9.00 -18.96
CA TRP A 1110 17.61 8.02 -18.42
C TRP A 1110 16.24 7.95 -19.13
N THR A 1111 15.83 6.73 -19.45
CA THR A 1111 14.57 6.42 -20.17
C THR A 1111 13.42 5.96 -19.27
N LEU A 1112 13.59 6.05 -17.94
CA LEU A 1112 12.67 5.69 -16.84
C LEU A 1112 11.19 5.50 -17.22
N SER A 1113 10.58 6.52 -17.82
CA SER A 1113 9.28 6.37 -18.46
C SER A 1113 9.02 7.43 -19.53
N TYR A 1114 8.44 7.00 -20.65
CA TYR A 1114 7.96 7.87 -21.72
C TYR A 1114 6.75 7.26 -22.43
N ALA A 1115 5.86 8.11 -22.94
CA ALA A 1115 4.89 7.73 -23.97
C ALA A 1115 5.52 7.91 -25.36
N ILE A 1116 5.14 7.08 -26.33
CA ILE A 1116 5.61 7.12 -27.71
C ILE A 1116 4.46 6.86 -28.69
N SER A 1117 4.44 7.54 -29.85
CA SER A 1117 3.47 7.31 -30.93
C SER A 1117 3.99 6.34 -31.99
N LEU A 1118 3.09 5.78 -32.81
CA LEU A 1118 3.43 4.92 -33.95
C LEU A 1118 4.41 5.61 -34.92
N GLN A 1119 4.21 6.92 -35.15
CA GLN A 1119 5.10 7.73 -35.99
C GLN A 1119 6.49 7.86 -35.36
N GLY A 1120 6.56 8.05 -34.04
CA GLY A 1120 7.81 8.09 -33.27
C GLY A 1120 8.55 6.76 -33.36
N ALA A 1121 7.87 5.65 -33.10
CA ALA A 1121 8.44 4.30 -33.23
C ALA A 1121 9.00 4.07 -34.64
N GLN A 1122 8.25 4.41 -35.69
CA GLN A 1122 8.70 4.28 -37.08
C GLN A 1122 9.92 5.16 -37.39
N LYS A 1123 9.97 6.41 -36.89
CA LYS A 1123 11.15 7.30 -37.03
C LYS A 1123 12.40 6.71 -36.38
N LEU A 1124 12.26 6.11 -35.18
CA LEU A 1124 13.38 5.48 -34.46
C LEU A 1124 13.88 4.20 -35.15
N LEU A 1125 12.99 3.36 -35.70
CA LEU A 1125 13.39 2.17 -36.46
C LEU A 1125 14.06 2.54 -37.80
N ASN A 1126 13.50 3.51 -38.52
CA ASN A 1126 14.04 4.02 -39.80
C ASN A 1126 15.41 4.69 -39.67
N ALA A 1127 15.86 4.96 -38.44
CA ALA A 1127 17.21 5.46 -38.17
C ALA A 1127 18.30 4.38 -38.35
N GLU A 1128 17.91 3.10 -38.45
CA GLU A 1128 18.79 1.92 -38.46
C GLU A 1128 19.80 1.89 -37.29
N PRO A 1129 19.36 1.96 -36.02
CA PRO A 1129 20.25 2.17 -34.89
C PRO A 1129 21.11 0.95 -34.50
N ILE A 1130 20.74 -0.26 -34.94
CA ILE A 1130 21.39 -1.51 -34.52
C ILE A 1130 22.85 -1.58 -35.01
N SER A 1131 23.14 -1.17 -36.23
CA SER A 1131 24.49 -1.18 -36.85
C SER A 1131 25.35 0.06 -36.51
N LYS A 1132 24.90 0.87 -35.55
CA LYS A 1132 25.56 2.10 -35.08
C LYS A 1132 25.06 2.47 -33.68
N MET A 1133 25.07 1.48 -32.80
CA MET A 1133 24.46 1.54 -31.46
C MET A 1133 25.25 2.44 -30.50
N LEU A 1134 24.50 3.09 -29.63
CA LEU A 1134 24.91 3.85 -28.45
C LEU A 1134 23.80 3.69 -27.38
N PRO A 1135 23.97 4.14 -26.13
CA PRO A 1135 22.91 4.02 -25.11
C PRO A 1135 21.61 4.67 -25.55
N VAL A 1136 20.46 4.09 -25.15
CA VAL A 1136 19.13 4.53 -25.60
C VAL A 1136 18.83 5.99 -25.21
N ASP A 1137 19.33 6.43 -24.06
CA ASP A 1137 19.21 7.78 -23.56
C ASP A 1137 20.20 8.79 -24.18
N GLU A 1138 21.20 8.33 -24.94
CA GLU A 1138 22.01 9.19 -25.83
C GLU A 1138 21.42 9.23 -27.26
N PHE A 1139 20.87 8.10 -27.73
CA PHE A 1139 20.26 7.95 -29.05
C PHE A 1139 18.99 8.81 -29.22
N LEU A 1140 18.09 8.82 -28.23
CA LEU A 1140 16.87 9.62 -28.32
C LEU A 1140 17.17 11.12 -28.51
N PRO A 1141 18.05 11.78 -27.70
CA PRO A 1141 18.48 13.16 -27.96
C PRO A 1141 19.16 13.42 -29.29
N ILE A 1142 19.78 12.42 -29.93
CA ILE A 1142 20.25 12.57 -31.32
C ILE A 1142 19.04 12.70 -32.24
N MET A 1143 18.04 11.81 -32.12
CA MET A 1143 16.89 11.79 -33.02
C MET A 1143 15.99 13.03 -32.94
N TYR A 1144 16.02 13.79 -31.82
CA TYR A 1144 15.40 15.12 -31.69
C TYR A 1144 16.40 16.31 -31.74
N ASP A 1145 17.60 16.09 -32.29
CA ASP A 1145 18.67 17.08 -32.58
C ASP A 1145 19.23 17.89 -31.39
N LYS A 1146 18.95 17.46 -30.14
CA LYS A 1146 19.44 18.12 -28.90
C LYS A 1146 20.73 17.53 -28.33
N HIS A 1147 21.24 16.43 -28.88
CA HIS A 1147 22.51 15.85 -28.44
C HIS A 1147 23.69 16.83 -28.69
N PRO A 1148 24.57 17.08 -27.69
CA PRO A 1148 25.59 18.14 -27.76
C PRO A 1148 26.82 17.78 -28.63
N ASN A 1149 27.04 16.49 -28.95
CA ASN A 1149 28.10 16.08 -29.87
C ASN A 1149 27.57 16.03 -31.31
N GLU A 1150 28.06 16.93 -32.17
CA GLU A 1150 27.72 17.00 -33.60
C GLU A 1150 28.27 15.81 -34.41
N ASP A 1151 29.43 15.25 -34.04
CA ASP A 1151 30.00 14.09 -34.74
C ASP A 1151 29.06 12.89 -34.64
N TYR A 1152 28.51 12.64 -33.44
CA TYR A 1152 27.54 11.55 -33.22
C TYR A 1152 26.24 11.80 -34.00
N LYS A 1153 25.76 13.05 -34.04
CA LYS A 1153 24.58 13.44 -34.82
C LYS A 1153 24.79 13.29 -36.33
N SER A 1154 26.02 13.40 -36.84
CA SER A 1154 26.32 13.28 -38.28
C SER A 1154 25.97 11.89 -38.87
N HIS A 1155 26.02 10.83 -38.05
CA HIS A 1155 25.64 9.46 -38.45
C HIS A 1155 24.12 9.23 -38.57
N PHE A 1156 23.32 10.24 -38.24
CA PHE A 1156 21.86 10.22 -38.29
C PHE A 1156 21.40 11.48 -39.04
N PRO A 1157 21.18 11.43 -40.37
CA PRO A 1157 20.82 12.62 -41.14
C PRO A 1157 19.37 13.08 -40.88
N ASN A 1158 18.47 12.14 -40.57
CA ASN A 1158 17.06 12.41 -40.31
C ASN A 1158 16.83 12.50 -38.80
N ARG A 1159 16.84 13.71 -38.23
CA ARG A 1159 16.68 13.99 -36.80
C ARG A 1159 15.44 14.85 -36.55
N ASN A 1160 14.29 14.31 -36.94
CA ASN A 1160 12.98 14.99 -36.93
C ASN A 1160 11.99 14.36 -35.93
N LEU A 1161 12.49 13.87 -34.80
CA LEU A 1161 11.67 13.37 -33.70
C LEU A 1161 11.15 14.54 -32.85
N MET A 1162 9.83 14.63 -32.65
CA MET A 1162 9.14 15.63 -31.86
C MET A 1162 9.08 15.20 -30.39
N ALA A 1163 10.04 15.67 -29.60
CA ALA A 1163 10.23 15.27 -28.21
C ALA A 1163 9.78 16.32 -27.20
N TYR A 1164 8.93 15.89 -26.27
CA TYR A 1164 8.38 16.69 -25.18
C TYR A 1164 8.66 16.05 -23.81
N SER A 1165 8.44 16.80 -22.74
CA SER A 1165 8.56 16.34 -21.36
C SER A 1165 7.46 16.90 -20.49
N THR A 1166 6.99 16.09 -19.56
CA THR A 1166 6.15 16.56 -18.46
C THR A 1166 6.94 17.49 -17.52
N HIS A 1167 6.28 18.52 -17.01
CA HIS A 1167 6.86 19.49 -16.08
C HIS A 1167 5.83 19.97 -15.03
N PRO A 1168 5.99 19.64 -13.73
CA PRO A 1168 7.01 18.76 -13.17
C PRO A 1168 6.77 17.29 -13.56
N LEU A 1169 7.85 16.53 -13.70
CA LEU A 1169 7.86 15.11 -14.08
C LEU A 1169 6.83 14.28 -13.29
N LEU A 1170 6.25 13.28 -13.96
CA LEU A 1170 5.28 12.36 -13.35
C LEU A 1170 5.94 11.13 -12.71
N VAL A 1171 7.16 10.80 -13.14
CA VAL A 1171 7.93 9.61 -12.77
C VAL A 1171 9.35 10.02 -12.36
N GLN A 1172 9.91 9.34 -11.37
CA GLN A 1172 11.27 9.55 -10.84
C GLN A 1172 11.95 8.18 -10.58
N PRO A 1173 13.28 8.08 -10.42
CA PRO A 1173 13.89 6.83 -9.99
C PRO A 1173 13.62 6.59 -8.49
N CYS A 1174 13.63 5.32 -8.06
CA CYS A 1174 13.55 4.93 -6.65
C CYS A 1174 14.76 5.41 -5.83
N HIS A 1175 15.96 5.38 -6.42
CA HIS A 1175 17.22 5.76 -5.78
C HIS A 1175 18.10 6.53 -6.78
N TYR A 1176 18.94 7.43 -6.29
CA TYR A 1176 19.95 8.16 -7.06
C TYR A 1176 21.34 7.60 -6.73
N ALA A 1177 22.32 7.65 -7.64
CA ALA A 1177 23.64 7.12 -7.30
C ALA A 1177 24.32 7.97 -6.21
N GLY A 1178 24.96 7.28 -5.28
CA GLY A 1178 25.38 7.82 -3.99
C GLY A 1178 24.40 7.48 -2.85
N ASP A 1179 23.14 7.10 -3.13
CA ASP A 1179 22.26 6.50 -2.13
C ASP A 1179 22.78 5.07 -1.79
N PRO A 1180 22.81 4.64 -0.50
CA PRO A 1180 23.42 3.37 -0.10
C PRO A 1180 22.79 2.09 -0.68
N GLU A 1181 21.57 2.21 -1.23
CA GLU A 1181 20.76 1.12 -1.77
C GLU A 1181 20.73 1.13 -3.32
N TRP A 1182 21.41 2.09 -3.97
CA TRP A 1182 21.44 2.22 -5.42
C TRP A 1182 22.31 1.15 -6.09
N VAL A 1183 21.75 0.48 -7.11
CA VAL A 1183 22.42 -0.55 -7.92
C VAL A 1183 21.97 -0.40 -9.37
N SER A 1184 22.92 -0.28 -10.30
CA SER A 1184 22.67 -0.30 -11.74
C SER A 1184 23.00 -1.66 -12.36
N ASP A 1185 22.04 -2.28 -13.03
CA ASP A 1185 22.23 -3.49 -13.84
C ASP A 1185 22.83 -3.19 -15.23
N THR A 1186 22.89 -1.92 -15.65
CA THR A 1186 23.51 -1.52 -16.92
C THR A 1186 25.02 -1.30 -16.75
N GLU A 1187 25.41 -0.38 -15.86
CA GLU A 1187 26.80 0.09 -15.67
C GLU A 1187 27.76 -0.96 -15.07
N THR A 1188 27.27 -2.05 -14.48
CA THR A 1188 28.08 -3.05 -13.74
C THR A 1188 28.35 -4.36 -14.50
N SER A 1189 28.11 -4.35 -15.82
CA SER A 1189 28.28 -5.52 -16.70
C SER A 1189 29.71 -5.61 -17.29
N THR A 1190 29.90 -6.28 -18.43
CA THR A 1190 31.16 -6.23 -19.19
C THR A 1190 31.05 -5.23 -20.34
N LEU A 1191 32.18 -4.85 -20.94
CA LEU A 1191 32.18 -4.19 -22.23
C LEU A 1191 31.45 -5.05 -23.29
N TRP A 1192 30.88 -4.38 -24.30
CA TRP A 1192 30.11 -5.00 -25.37
C TRP A 1192 30.94 -6.01 -26.20
N ASP A 1193 32.23 -5.72 -26.41
CA ASP A 1193 33.17 -6.44 -27.27
C ASP A 1193 34.23 -7.29 -26.52
N ASP A 1194 34.47 -7.03 -25.23
CA ASP A 1194 35.40 -7.82 -24.39
C ASP A 1194 34.73 -8.38 -23.12
N ASP A 1195 34.53 -9.70 -23.11
CA ASP A 1195 34.00 -10.50 -21.99
C ASP A 1195 34.85 -10.39 -20.70
N ASN A 1196 36.13 -10.00 -20.79
CA ASN A 1196 37.07 -10.00 -19.68
C ASN A 1196 37.05 -8.69 -18.88
N VAL A 1197 36.63 -7.58 -19.50
CA VAL A 1197 36.63 -6.25 -18.87
C VAL A 1197 35.27 -5.97 -18.24
N ARG A 1198 35.19 -6.21 -16.91
CA ARG A 1198 34.06 -5.77 -16.08
C ARG A 1198 34.16 -4.28 -15.76
N THR A 1199 33.04 -3.58 -15.85
CA THR A 1199 32.91 -2.19 -15.40
C THR A 1199 32.40 -2.12 -13.95
N ASP A 1200 32.75 -1.03 -13.27
CA ASP A 1200 32.20 -0.66 -11.95
C ASP A 1200 31.70 0.79 -12.05
N TRP A 1201 30.69 1.15 -11.27
CA TRP A 1201 30.09 2.49 -11.27
C TRP A 1201 31.02 3.57 -10.68
N ARG A 1202 32.15 3.17 -10.07
CA ARG A 1202 33.17 4.04 -9.46
C ARG A 1202 33.87 4.93 -10.50
N GLY A 1203 33.23 6.05 -10.81
CA GLY A 1203 33.71 7.02 -11.79
C GLY A 1203 32.62 7.44 -12.79
N SER A 1204 31.47 6.76 -12.83
CA SER A 1204 30.31 7.25 -13.58
C SER A 1204 29.77 8.52 -12.93
N HIS A 1205 30.10 9.66 -13.52
CA HIS A 1205 29.51 10.94 -13.13
C HIS A 1205 28.09 11.13 -13.70
N LYS A 1206 27.58 10.20 -14.54
CA LYS A 1206 26.20 10.25 -15.09
C LYS A 1206 25.14 10.26 -14.00
N THR A 1207 25.38 9.57 -12.88
CA THR A 1207 24.31 9.16 -11.96
C THR A 1207 24.30 9.93 -10.63
N LEU A 1208 25.35 10.69 -10.32
CA LEU A 1208 25.47 11.50 -9.10
C LEU A 1208 24.44 12.65 -9.02
N LYS A 1209 24.00 12.91 -7.79
CA LYS A 1209 23.08 14.00 -7.43
C LYS A 1209 23.83 15.34 -7.30
N GLY A 1210 23.63 16.25 -8.25
CA GLY A 1210 24.21 17.61 -8.22
C GLY A 1210 25.68 17.74 -8.67
N TYR A 1211 26.18 16.82 -9.51
CA TYR A 1211 27.53 16.92 -10.08
C TYR A 1211 27.59 17.97 -11.21
N GLN A 1212 28.57 18.88 -11.16
CA GLN A 1212 28.83 19.83 -12.25
C GLN A 1212 29.68 19.17 -13.35
N PRO A 1213 29.36 19.35 -14.64
CA PRO A 1213 30.14 18.77 -15.73
C PRO A 1213 31.58 19.31 -15.77
N PRO A 1214 32.52 18.59 -16.43
CA PRO A 1214 33.91 19.03 -16.58
C PRO A 1214 34.05 20.44 -17.17
N ALA A 1215 35.17 21.10 -16.86
CA ALA A 1215 35.46 22.46 -17.31
C ALA A 1215 35.61 22.53 -18.84
N GLY A 1216 34.49 22.84 -19.50
CA GLY A 1216 34.31 22.89 -20.95
C GLY A 1216 32.86 23.21 -21.34
N LEU A 1217 31.88 22.70 -20.59
CA LEU A 1217 30.45 23.04 -20.73
C LEU A 1217 29.95 23.88 -19.54
N GLN A 1218 30.58 25.04 -19.28
CA GLN A 1218 30.23 25.91 -18.15
C GLN A 1218 29.40 27.12 -18.57
N SER A 1219 28.07 27.01 -18.45
CA SER A 1219 27.21 28.16 -18.14
C SER A 1219 27.18 28.37 -16.62
N ALA A 1220 27.16 29.61 -16.16
CA ALA A 1220 27.43 29.95 -14.76
C ALA A 1220 26.16 30.28 -13.96
N THR A 1221 25.71 29.35 -13.11
CA THR A 1221 25.33 29.57 -11.69
C THR A 1221 24.76 28.28 -11.10
N TYR A 1222 25.44 27.66 -10.11
CA TYR A 1222 24.90 26.55 -9.31
C TYR A 1222 25.13 26.82 -7.82
N LYS A 1223 24.38 27.76 -7.27
CA LYS A 1223 24.31 28.08 -5.84
C LYS A 1223 22.93 28.62 -5.48
N ASP A 1224 22.04 27.70 -5.09
CA ASP A 1224 21.21 27.79 -3.88
C ASP A 1224 20.06 26.76 -3.98
N GLU A 1225 20.20 25.63 -3.29
CA GLU A 1225 19.07 24.81 -2.80
C GLU A 1225 19.59 23.78 -1.76
N LEU A 1226 19.28 24.02 -0.48
CA LEU A 1226 19.64 23.15 0.67
C LEU A 1226 18.75 23.45 1.90
#